data_AF-A0A2U2AKC7-F1
#
_entry.id   AF-A0A2U2AKC7-F1
#
_cell.length_a   1.000
_cell.length_b   1.000
_cell.length_c   1.000
_cell.angle_alpha   90.00
_cell.angle_beta   90.00
_cell.angle_gamma   90.00
#
_symmetry.space_group_name_H-M   'P 1'
#
loop_
_entity.id
_entity.type
_entity.pdbx_description
1 polymer ?
#
loop_
_entity_poly.entity_id
_entity_poly.type
_entity_poly.pdbx_seq_one_letter_code
_entity_poly.pdbx_strand_id
1 'polypeptide(L)'
;MESKNFFNKYVKINENFKKSTNLSHDKGNTLFLKDFILSPSNQENLEYIVSATQNGQGAFTFTGPYGSGKSSFALFLSELLASSNKEAYKICYEKITNQDLQKNSYISSSKKRTIIPVVGEPISPLLLLSNALGCEPTSHAILEDIRQRIAKDDGFILIVDEMGKLLEHSTLDSHHDIYLFQQIAELANNSDGRFIFIGILHQSFIEYASGLNKNTQDEWYKIHGRFSDLVIDTSNEEKLDLIGKTITYKEKPKNLDSALTEATIETIKKNRPINEISYKELLSACWPLNPIIALLLGPLSLKSFGQNQRSIFTFLSSEEPGSFQNFLNSTPYSENKLYGIDRFWEYIKSNFDFVLSRSADSRRWILAQEVLDKLYAQASVSKIDVELAATILKLISLLEIFRGNTGLVASNKIIRSLFISNQKDENDLFSLSSSDIDETLEKLCDLSLIREAYDKSGYVLFDGSDFDIDAALTDALQQVVSVDYVKLNKIASFQPIVAKKHYHETGTMRWMELSLIPFNVWQEQKGKIKAKLDNTKFGAWIILIPETKTEYDVAKLALQERDNFNKTQPIVLSLTPHFEVINNYAKELLALEWIEKNTPSLIGDRIARHEIENRKSHLSLAIREIIADLKRETEWYTDKLIGKLSDASMSRVASDLATEAFSKSLSIHTELLNNNKPSGSANGAVNALLRRMVLNRGEKDLGFEEGKYPAEWGLYKILLEQTGIYQKQYGSEYYLLGMPKDSKLLQLWDDTDLFLAERDKCTVKEIYKFWEQSPYGIKKGLHSSLFLTYILSKEGNIAAYLQGMYLPEISELFVDYLIKESNDVEIKYIDMSESRQDYVRQLHHDLSKEFKSFKYCQPNTLDISRKLVAFINNLNPWIMRTKKLTRPTMRLRDLLKGASDPNKLIFEDIANLYNLPIDNLDKEGLRPLIDSLKELEDAYPNLINNLSGVLYTALQIDPDSIDLEALHQRAESVNHVTGDFRIDALASRLSVFDPNNREDIAGIASLAANKPIRDWIDLDVERAVIELGVLCDGFKRAELYTHLKGRPSSRRSFVVMSSFNGEDIQQDIDFSLPAEAVPAIDTIKKAVREKLVDKYDIDVLRAALLELSLELSEEK
;
A
#
# COMPACT_ATOMS: atom_id res chain seq x y z
N MET A 1 32.12 22.60 -59.54
CA MET A 1 32.25 22.11 -58.15
C MET A 1 33.37 21.09 -58.16
N GLU A 2 34.61 21.54 -57.95
CA GLU A 2 35.74 20.63 -57.75
C GLU A 2 35.44 19.73 -56.55
N SER A 3 35.69 18.43 -56.70
CA SER A 3 35.57 17.48 -55.61
C SER A 3 36.56 17.87 -54.51
N LYS A 4 36.11 18.57 -53.45
CA LYS A 4 36.95 18.86 -52.29
C LYS A 4 37.52 17.54 -51.77
N ASN A 5 38.82 17.34 -51.89
CA ASN A 5 39.48 16.16 -51.35
C ASN A 5 39.58 16.33 -49.83
N PHE A 6 39.01 15.39 -49.08
CA PHE A 6 39.08 15.35 -47.62
C PHE A 6 40.37 14.64 -47.16
N PHE A 7 40.76 14.86 -45.90
CA PHE A 7 42.00 14.32 -45.30
C PHE A 7 42.10 12.79 -45.39
N ASN A 8 40.98 12.05 -45.33
CA ASN A 8 40.93 10.58 -45.40
C ASN A 8 41.51 9.95 -46.68
N LYS A 9 41.69 10.72 -47.77
CA LYS A 9 42.35 10.26 -49.00
C LYS A 9 43.88 10.19 -48.87
N TYR A 10 44.44 10.98 -47.96
CA TYR A 10 45.89 11.18 -47.77
C TYR A 10 46.42 10.55 -46.49
N VAL A 11 45.59 10.50 -45.45
CA VAL A 11 45.92 9.95 -44.12
C VAL A 11 44.98 8.78 -43.81
N LYS A 12 45.54 7.66 -43.34
CA LYS A 12 44.84 6.44 -42.93
C LYS A 12 45.38 5.92 -41.60
N ILE A 13 44.57 5.11 -40.91
CA ILE A 13 44.93 4.50 -39.64
C ILE A 13 45.24 3.01 -39.85
N ASN A 14 46.34 2.53 -39.29
CA ASN A 14 46.72 1.12 -39.31
C ASN A 14 45.91 0.33 -38.26
N GLU A 15 45.09 -0.62 -38.69
CA GLU A 15 44.14 -1.33 -37.82
C GLU A 15 44.74 -2.50 -37.01
N ASN A 16 46.00 -2.88 -37.25
CA ASN A 16 46.62 -4.04 -36.59
C ASN A 16 46.78 -3.89 -35.06
N PHE A 17 46.79 -2.65 -34.55
CA PHE A 17 46.88 -2.36 -33.11
C PHE A 17 45.53 -2.47 -32.36
N LYS A 18 44.45 -2.94 -33.01
CA LYS A 18 43.10 -3.08 -32.39
C LYS A 18 42.91 -4.32 -31.49
N LYS A 19 43.75 -5.35 -31.54
CA LYS A 19 43.46 -6.65 -30.88
C LYS A 19 43.96 -6.69 -29.43
N SER A 20 43.07 -7.00 -28.49
CA SER A 20 43.41 -7.31 -27.09
C SER A 20 44.11 -8.67 -27.00
N THR A 21 45.16 -8.76 -26.19
CA THR A 21 45.93 -10.00 -25.98
C THR A 21 45.29 -10.83 -24.86
N ASN A 22 45.11 -12.15 -25.06
CA ASN A 22 44.70 -13.07 -24.00
C ASN A 22 45.79 -14.10 -23.73
N LEU A 23 46.36 -14.08 -22.52
CA LEU A 23 47.49 -14.93 -22.10
C LEU A 23 47.25 -16.44 -22.28
N SER A 24 46.00 -16.91 -22.17
CA SER A 24 45.67 -18.33 -22.33
C SER A 24 45.48 -18.74 -23.80
N HIS A 25 44.92 -17.85 -24.63
CA HIS A 25 44.61 -18.15 -26.04
C HIS A 25 45.75 -17.80 -27.01
N ASP A 26 46.57 -16.80 -26.69
CA ASP A 26 47.66 -16.31 -27.56
C ASP A 26 49.02 -16.98 -27.28
N LYS A 27 49.05 -18.01 -26.43
CA LYS A 27 50.27 -18.78 -26.14
C LYS A 27 50.83 -19.39 -27.42
N GLY A 28 52.10 -19.10 -27.73
CA GLY A 28 52.77 -19.52 -28.95
C GLY A 28 52.43 -18.74 -30.23
N ASN A 29 51.69 -17.62 -30.15
CA ASN A 29 51.33 -16.79 -31.30
C ASN A 29 52.54 -15.99 -31.84
N THR A 30 53.23 -16.54 -32.85
CA THR A 30 54.43 -15.93 -33.44
C THR A 30 54.16 -14.64 -34.21
N LEU A 31 52.94 -14.41 -34.70
CA LEU A 31 52.55 -13.15 -35.35
C LEU A 31 52.50 -12.00 -34.33
N PHE A 32 51.83 -12.24 -33.20
CA PHE A 32 51.79 -11.27 -32.10
C PHE A 32 53.19 -10.93 -31.59
N LEU A 33 54.03 -11.95 -31.36
CA LEU A 33 55.39 -11.74 -30.86
C LEU A 33 56.26 -10.94 -31.86
N LYS A 34 56.08 -11.12 -33.17
CA LYS A 34 56.77 -10.33 -34.20
C LYS A 34 56.40 -8.86 -34.13
N ASP A 35 55.11 -8.55 -33.94
CA ASP A 35 54.59 -7.19 -33.87
C ASP A 35 54.78 -6.53 -32.49
N PHE A 36 54.98 -7.31 -31.42
CA PHE A 36 55.23 -6.81 -30.08
C PHE A 36 56.56 -6.04 -30.00
N ILE A 37 56.53 -4.81 -29.51
CA ILE A 37 57.72 -3.97 -29.33
C ILE A 37 58.16 -4.07 -27.87
N LEU A 38 59.35 -4.61 -27.62
CA LEU A 38 59.96 -4.58 -26.29
C LEU A 38 60.51 -3.17 -26.05
N SER A 39 59.80 -2.38 -25.25
CA SER A 39 60.21 -1.03 -24.89
C SER A 39 61.44 -1.03 -23.97
N PRO A 40 62.24 0.06 -23.95
CA PRO A 40 63.34 0.22 -22.98
C PRO A 40 62.91 -0.03 -21.53
N SER A 41 61.75 0.51 -21.11
CA SER A 41 61.17 0.30 -19.78
C SER A 41 60.88 -1.17 -19.48
N ASN A 42 60.27 -1.89 -20.44
CA ASN A 42 60.01 -3.31 -20.31
C ASN A 42 61.30 -4.15 -20.34
N GLN A 43 62.35 -3.67 -21.01
CA GLN A 43 63.65 -4.32 -20.97
C GLN A 43 64.33 -4.15 -19.61
N GLU A 44 64.29 -2.97 -19.00
CA GLU A 44 64.77 -2.75 -17.62
C GLU A 44 63.99 -3.62 -16.62
N ASN A 45 62.66 -3.68 -16.76
CA ASN A 45 61.82 -4.56 -15.95
C ASN A 45 62.18 -6.03 -16.14
N LEU A 46 62.49 -6.46 -17.36
CA LEU A 46 62.96 -7.83 -17.65
C LEU A 46 64.31 -8.11 -16.96
N GLU A 47 65.27 -7.19 -17.05
CA GLU A 47 66.57 -7.30 -16.38
C GLU A 47 66.43 -7.36 -14.86
N TYR A 48 65.54 -6.53 -14.30
CA TYR A 48 65.21 -6.54 -12.89
C TYR A 48 64.57 -7.86 -12.47
N ILE A 49 63.55 -8.35 -13.18
CA ILE A 49 62.89 -9.64 -12.86
C ILE A 49 63.93 -10.76 -12.82
N VAL A 50 64.79 -10.87 -13.83
CA VAL A 50 65.79 -11.94 -13.89
C VAL A 50 66.79 -11.84 -12.74
N SER A 51 67.31 -10.64 -12.46
CA SER A 51 68.28 -10.43 -11.37
C SER A 51 67.66 -10.59 -9.97
N ALA A 52 66.47 -10.05 -9.75
CA ALA A 52 65.74 -10.14 -8.49
C ALA A 52 65.34 -11.59 -8.17
N THR A 53 64.91 -12.34 -9.20
CA THR A 53 64.58 -13.77 -9.04
C THR A 53 65.80 -14.60 -8.66
N GLN A 54 66.99 -14.25 -9.17
CA GLN A 54 68.25 -14.89 -8.78
C GLN A 54 68.69 -14.53 -7.34
N ASN A 55 68.17 -13.44 -6.79
CA ASN A 55 68.47 -12.94 -5.44
C ASN A 55 67.35 -13.22 -4.42
N GLY A 56 66.42 -14.14 -4.71
CA GLY A 56 65.37 -14.56 -3.77
C GLY A 56 64.10 -13.71 -3.77
N GLN A 57 63.86 -12.85 -4.76
CA GLN A 57 62.57 -12.19 -4.96
C GLN A 57 61.80 -12.87 -6.10
N GLY A 58 60.77 -13.65 -5.76
CA GLY A 58 59.95 -14.40 -6.73
C GLY A 58 58.55 -13.85 -6.93
N ALA A 59 58.08 -12.93 -6.07
CA ALA A 59 56.74 -12.35 -6.16
C ALA A 59 56.78 -10.94 -6.77
N PHE A 60 56.06 -10.74 -7.87
CA PHE A 60 56.00 -9.48 -8.60
C PHE A 60 54.55 -9.03 -8.84
N THR A 61 54.33 -7.73 -8.88
CA THR A 61 53.10 -7.13 -9.41
C THR A 61 53.44 -6.26 -10.61
N PHE A 62 52.65 -6.37 -11.67
CA PHE A 62 52.73 -5.47 -12.83
C PHE A 62 51.63 -4.44 -12.67
N THR A 63 52.01 -3.23 -12.29
CA THR A 63 51.09 -2.14 -12.05
C THR A 63 51.17 -1.15 -13.19
N GLY A 64 50.02 -0.76 -13.71
CA GLY A 64 49.94 0.25 -14.75
C GLY A 64 48.52 0.34 -15.28
N PRO A 65 48.14 1.40 -15.97
CA PRO A 65 46.78 1.58 -16.46
C PRO A 65 46.39 0.54 -17.52
N TYR A 66 45.09 0.42 -17.79
CA TYR A 66 44.59 -0.40 -18.90
C TYR A 66 45.26 0.01 -20.21
N GLY A 67 45.67 -0.96 -21.02
CA GLY A 67 46.33 -0.69 -22.31
C GLY A 67 47.80 -0.27 -22.23
N SER A 68 48.44 -0.28 -21.05
CA SER A 68 49.89 -0.03 -20.93
C SER A 68 50.77 -1.18 -21.43
N GLY A 69 50.16 -2.30 -21.86
CA GLY A 69 50.86 -3.47 -22.40
C GLY A 69 51.23 -4.54 -21.37
N LYS A 70 50.67 -4.50 -20.15
CA LYS A 70 50.96 -5.47 -19.07
C LYS A 70 50.81 -6.93 -19.50
N SER A 71 49.65 -7.32 -20.03
CA SER A 71 49.38 -8.71 -20.46
C SER A 71 50.22 -9.09 -21.68
N SER A 72 50.54 -8.13 -22.55
CA SER A 72 51.43 -8.30 -23.69
C SER A 72 52.88 -8.56 -23.25
N PHE A 73 53.38 -7.82 -22.25
CA PHE A 73 54.69 -8.04 -21.66
C PHE A 73 54.75 -9.34 -20.86
N ALA A 74 53.69 -9.67 -20.10
CA ALA A 74 53.57 -10.97 -19.43
C ALA A 74 53.60 -12.14 -20.42
N LEU A 75 52.96 -12.00 -21.59
CA LEU A 75 53.03 -13.01 -22.66
C LEU A 75 54.44 -13.13 -23.22
N PHE A 76 55.12 -12.00 -23.50
CA PHE A 76 56.52 -11.99 -23.91
C PHE A 76 57.43 -12.69 -22.89
N LEU A 77 57.29 -12.36 -21.61
CA LEU A 77 58.05 -12.97 -20.50
C LEU A 77 57.78 -14.48 -20.42
N SER A 78 56.52 -14.89 -20.58
CA SER A 78 56.11 -16.28 -20.54
C SER A 78 56.78 -17.11 -21.64
N GLU A 79 56.83 -16.60 -22.87
CA GLU A 79 57.45 -17.30 -24.00
C GLU A 79 58.98 -17.28 -23.96
N LEU A 80 59.57 -16.32 -23.25
CA LEU A 80 61.01 -16.26 -23.00
C LEU A 80 61.44 -17.26 -21.90
N LEU A 81 60.71 -17.32 -20.78
CA LEU A 81 61.10 -18.11 -19.59
C LEU A 81 60.60 -19.55 -19.60
N ALA A 82 59.48 -19.82 -20.26
CA ALA A 82 58.95 -21.17 -20.48
C ALA A 82 58.22 -21.26 -21.83
N SER A 83 59.04 -21.26 -22.88
CA SER A 83 58.57 -21.24 -24.25
C SER A 83 57.68 -22.42 -24.63
N SER A 84 56.61 -22.12 -25.36
CA SER A 84 55.74 -23.12 -25.96
C SER A 84 56.39 -23.84 -27.15
N ASN A 85 57.25 -23.16 -27.92
CA ASN A 85 57.96 -23.71 -29.06
C ASN A 85 59.27 -22.95 -29.36
N LYS A 86 60.20 -23.58 -30.09
CA LYS A 86 61.52 -22.99 -30.37
C LYS A 86 61.47 -21.68 -31.17
N GLU A 87 60.44 -21.47 -31.99
CA GLU A 87 60.31 -20.26 -32.82
C GLU A 87 59.90 -19.05 -31.97
N ALA A 88 58.94 -19.22 -31.06
CA ALA A 88 58.51 -18.19 -30.11
C ALA A 88 59.67 -17.72 -29.22
N TYR A 89 60.43 -18.66 -28.63
CA TYR A 89 61.65 -18.34 -27.88
C TYR A 89 62.63 -17.51 -28.71
N LYS A 90 62.87 -17.92 -29.97
CA LYS A 90 63.83 -17.24 -30.84
C LYS A 90 63.42 -15.80 -31.12
N ILE A 91 62.13 -15.55 -31.40
CA ILE A 91 61.60 -14.19 -31.62
C ILE A 91 61.76 -13.32 -30.36
N CYS A 92 61.44 -13.86 -29.18
CA CYS A 92 61.61 -13.14 -27.92
C CYS A 92 63.09 -12.83 -27.64
N TYR A 93 63.97 -13.82 -27.85
CA TYR A 93 65.41 -13.70 -27.63
C TYR A 93 66.05 -12.64 -28.55
N GLU A 94 65.68 -12.60 -29.83
CA GLU A 94 66.18 -11.63 -30.81
C GLU A 94 65.76 -10.18 -30.50
N LYS A 95 64.68 -9.98 -29.74
CA LYS A 95 64.18 -8.66 -29.33
C LYS A 95 64.87 -8.08 -28.10
N ILE A 96 65.62 -8.88 -27.35
CA ILE A 96 66.39 -8.40 -26.20
C ILE A 96 67.59 -7.59 -26.72
N THR A 97 67.72 -6.31 -26.35
CA THR A 97 68.85 -5.50 -26.82
C THR A 97 70.11 -5.63 -25.95
N ASN A 98 69.98 -6.02 -24.68
CA ASN A 98 71.10 -6.23 -23.75
C ASN A 98 71.77 -7.60 -23.95
N GLN A 99 73.04 -7.57 -24.35
CA GLN A 99 73.84 -8.77 -24.64
C GLN A 99 74.21 -9.59 -23.41
N ASP A 100 74.30 -8.98 -22.22
CA ASP A 100 74.63 -9.69 -20.98
C ASP A 100 73.41 -10.46 -20.47
N LEU A 101 72.22 -9.86 -20.57
CA LEU A 101 70.96 -10.55 -20.27
C LEU A 101 70.75 -11.76 -21.21
N GLN A 102 71.01 -11.60 -22.51
CA GLN A 102 70.93 -12.69 -23.50
C GLN A 102 71.79 -13.91 -23.12
N LYS A 103 72.94 -13.70 -22.46
CA LYS A 103 73.86 -14.76 -22.02
C LYS A 103 73.50 -15.35 -20.66
N ASN A 104 72.51 -14.80 -19.95
CA ASN A 104 72.14 -15.27 -18.62
C ASN A 104 71.52 -16.68 -18.70
N SER A 105 72.12 -17.63 -17.97
CA SER A 105 71.66 -19.03 -17.92
C SER A 105 70.21 -19.20 -17.47
N TYR A 106 69.65 -18.20 -16.78
CA TYR A 106 68.28 -18.23 -16.26
C TYR A 106 67.21 -18.12 -17.37
N ILE A 107 67.50 -17.43 -18.47
CA ILE A 107 66.59 -17.30 -19.62
C ILE A 107 66.89 -18.31 -20.73
N SER A 108 67.74 -19.31 -20.46
CA SER A 108 68.12 -20.31 -21.46
C SER A 108 66.92 -21.16 -21.91
N SER A 109 66.84 -21.44 -23.21
CA SER A 109 65.90 -22.40 -23.79
C SER A 109 66.05 -23.84 -23.28
N SER A 110 67.12 -24.15 -22.54
CA SER A 110 67.32 -25.45 -21.89
C SER A 110 66.49 -25.64 -20.61
N LYS A 111 65.97 -24.55 -20.02
CA LYS A 111 65.16 -24.58 -18.81
C LYS A 111 63.76 -25.12 -19.09
N LYS A 112 63.32 -26.09 -18.29
CA LYS A 112 61.99 -26.71 -18.38
C LYS A 112 61.07 -26.16 -17.29
N ARG A 113 60.70 -24.88 -17.42
CA ARG A 113 59.68 -24.30 -16.54
C ARG A 113 58.28 -24.57 -17.10
N THR A 114 57.30 -24.62 -16.22
CA THR A 114 55.87 -24.65 -16.62
C THR A 114 55.21 -23.30 -16.34
N ILE A 115 54.16 -22.95 -17.07
CA ILE A 115 53.42 -21.69 -16.88
C ILE A 115 51.95 -21.98 -16.73
N ILE A 116 51.36 -21.38 -15.70
CA ILE A 116 49.93 -21.43 -15.41
C ILE A 116 49.41 -19.98 -15.47
N PRO A 117 48.79 -19.56 -16.59
CA PRO A 117 48.08 -18.30 -16.66
C PRO A 117 46.67 -18.47 -16.08
N VAL A 118 46.24 -17.52 -15.25
CA VAL A 118 44.91 -17.45 -14.66
C VAL A 118 44.36 -16.05 -14.92
N VAL A 119 43.09 -15.96 -15.29
CA VAL A 119 42.42 -14.67 -15.47
C VAL A 119 41.55 -14.42 -14.24
N GLY A 120 41.74 -13.28 -13.60
CA GLY A 120 41.00 -12.85 -12.42
C GLY A 120 39.51 -12.67 -12.72
N GLU A 121 38.70 -13.25 -11.86
CA GLU A 121 37.24 -13.12 -11.82
C GLU A 121 36.83 -12.59 -10.44
N PRO A 122 35.65 -11.94 -10.30
CA PRO A 122 35.16 -11.45 -9.00
C PRO A 122 34.64 -12.61 -8.14
N ILE A 123 35.52 -13.55 -7.82
CA ILE A 123 35.30 -14.73 -6.98
C ILE A 123 36.44 -14.85 -5.95
N SER A 124 36.27 -15.66 -4.92
CA SER A 124 37.31 -15.91 -3.91
C SER A 124 38.63 -16.39 -4.56
N PRO A 125 39.80 -15.84 -4.16
CA PRO A 125 41.12 -16.31 -4.58
C PRO A 125 41.33 -17.82 -4.36
N LEU A 126 40.74 -18.38 -3.30
CA LEU A 126 40.81 -19.81 -3.01
C LEU A 126 40.19 -20.63 -4.14
N LEU A 127 38.98 -20.27 -4.58
CA LEU A 127 38.25 -20.98 -5.62
C LEU A 127 38.93 -20.86 -7.00
N LEU A 128 39.40 -19.66 -7.33
CA LEU A 128 40.03 -19.38 -8.61
C LEU A 128 41.36 -20.14 -8.74
N LEU A 129 42.23 -20.06 -7.72
CA LEU A 129 43.53 -20.73 -7.73
C LEU A 129 43.40 -22.25 -7.61
N SER A 130 42.43 -22.75 -6.84
CA SER A 130 42.21 -24.20 -6.73
C SER A 130 41.76 -24.80 -8.06
N ASN A 131 40.89 -24.11 -8.81
CA ASN A 131 40.48 -24.51 -10.15
C ASN A 131 41.65 -24.51 -11.14
N ALA A 132 42.51 -23.49 -11.09
CA ALA A 132 43.68 -23.39 -11.97
C ALA A 132 44.74 -24.46 -11.68
N LEU A 133 44.92 -24.82 -10.40
CA LEU A 133 45.90 -25.81 -9.95
C LEU A 133 45.35 -27.25 -9.98
N GLY A 134 44.03 -27.42 -9.98
CA GLY A 134 43.36 -28.72 -9.95
C GLY A 134 43.35 -29.36 -8.55
N CYS A 135 43.18 -28.55 -7.50
CA CYS A 135 43.17 -29.00 -6.10
C CYS A 135 41.91 -28.52 -5.35
N GLU A 136 41.76 -28.91 -4.08
CA GLU A 136 40.65 -28.46 -3.22
C GLU A 136 40.76 -26.96 -2.89
N PRO A 137 39.64 -26.21 -2.76
CA PRO A 137 39.61 -24.76 -2.51
C PRO A 137 39.97 -24.40 -1.06
N THR A 138 41.16 -24.78 -0.62
CA THR A 138 41.70 -24.47 0.71
C THR A 138 43.15 -23.97 0.60
N SER A 139 43.56 -23.03 1.47
CA SER A 139 44.92 -22.49 1.45
C SER A 139 45.97 -23.60 1.59
N HIS A 140 45.69 -24.61 2.40
CA HIS A 140 46.62 -25.74 2.59
C HIS A 140 46.85 -26.54 1.30
N ALA A 141 45.78 -26.91 0.59
CA ALA A 141 45.89 -27.69 -0.64
C ALA A 141 46.59 -26.90 -1.76
N ILE A 142 46.28 -25.61 -1.90
CA ILE A 142 46.90 -24.71 -2.88
C ILE A 142 48.40 -24.59 -2.63
N LEU A 143 48.81 -24.29 -1.40
CA LEU A 143 50.23 -24.12 -1.06
C LEU A 143 51.02 -25.44 -1.23
N GLU A 144 50.39 -26.58 -0.96
CA GLU A 144 51.03 -27.88 -1.14
C GLU A 144 51.22 -28.25 -2.62
N ASP A 145 50.24 -27.97 -3.48
CA ASP A 145 50.39 -28.17 -4.94
C ASP A 145 51.48 -27.24 -5.51
N ILE A 146 51.53 -25.98 -5.06
CA ILE A 146 52.61 -25.04 -5.41
C ILE A 146 53.99 -25.60 -5.02
N ARG A 147 54.14 -26.17 -3.81
CA ARG A 147 55.40 -26.79 -3.36
C ARG A 147 55.79 -27.99 -4.20
N GLN A 148 54.84 -28.85 -4.58
CA GLN A 148 55.10 -29.99 -5.45
C GLN A 148 55.61 -29.55 -6.83
N ARG A 149 55.05 -28.46 -7.38
CA ARG A 149 55.48 -27.90 -8.67
C ARG A 149 56.83 -27.21 -8.59
N ILE A 150 57.15 -26.54 -7.48
CA ILE A 150 58.49 -25.98 -7.20
C ILE A 150 59.56 -27.07 -7.26
N ALA A 151 59.26 -28.25 -6.70
CA ALA A 151 60.18 -29.39 -6.66
C ALA A 151 60.37 -30.09 -8.01
N LYS A 152 59.51 -29.81 -9.01
CA LYS A 152 59.51 -30.48 -10.31
C LYS A 152 60.29 -29.67 -11.35
N ASP A 153 61.10 -30.37 -12.16
CA ASP A 153 61.90 -29.80 -13.26
C ASP A 153 62.68 -28.52 -12.82
N ASP A 154 62.62 -27.43 -13.60
CA ASP A 154 63.23 -26.14 -13.26
C ASP A 154 62.24 -25.17 -12.57
N GLY A 155 61.08 -25.68 -12.13
CA GLY A 155 60.05 -24.89 -11.45
C GLY A 155 58.91 -24.38 -12.35
N PHE A 156 58.17 -23.36 -11.90
CA PHE A 156 57.01 -22.84 -12.64
C PHE A 156 56.72 -21.35 -12.42
N ILE A 157 55.86 -20.80 -13.28
CA ILE A 157 55.42 -19.41 -13.26
C ILE A 157 53.88 -19.38 -13.15
N LEU A 158 53.36 -18.67 -12.16
CA LEU A 158 51.93 -18.40 -11.99
C LEU A 158 51.68 -16.94 -12.34
N ILE A 159 50.87 -16.71 -13.37
CA ILE A 159 50.48 -15.35 -13.80
C ILE A 159 48.99 -15.20 -13.54
N VAL A 160 48.62 -14.23 -12.71
CA VAL A 160 47.22 -13.85 -12.47
C VAL A 160 46.96 -12.54 -13.18
N ASP A 161 46.38 -12.62 -14.38
CA ASP A 161 45.89 -11.44 -15.10
C ASP A 161 44.66 -10.88 -14.40
N GLU A 162 44.42 -9.57 -14.44
CA GLU A 162 43.27 -8.93 -13.76
C GLU A 162 43.16 -9.28 -12.25
N MET A 163 44.30 -9.43 -11.56
CA MET A 163 44.36 -9.75 -10.12
C MET A 163 43.61 -8.71 -9.26
N GLY A 164 43.46 -7.48 -9.76
CA GLY A 164 42.69 -6.42 -9.10
C GLY A 164 41.25 -6.84 -8.77
N LYS A 165 40.61 -7.66 -9.61
CA LYS A 165 39.24 -8.17 -9.35
C LYS A 165 39.17 -9.09 -8.14
N LEU A 166 40.23 -9.87 -7.91
CA LEU A 166 40.35 -10.73 -6.74
C LEU A 166 40.56 -9.90 -5.47
N LEU A 167 41.37 -8.84 -5.57
CA LEU A 167 41.60 -7.91 -4.47
C LEU A 167 40.31 -7.15 -4.13
N GLU A 168 39.60 -6.60 -5.12
CA GLU A 168 38.31 -5.94 -4.95
C GLU A 168 37.29 -6.88 -4.29
N HIS A 169 37.20 -8.15 -4.73
CA HIS A 169 36.30 -9.11 -4.10
C HIS A 169 36.73 -9.49 -2.67
N SER A 170 38.05 -9.57 -2.40
CA SER A 170 38.61 -9.84 -1.06
C SER A 170 38.35 -8.71 -0.07
N THR A 171 37.89 -7.53 -0.53
CA THR A 171 37.41 -6.46 0.37
C THR A 171 36.02 -6.74 0.96
N LEU A 172 35.21 -7.56 0.28
CA LEU A 172 33.82 -7.87 0.65
C LEU A 172 33.73 -9.08 1.60
N ASP A 173 34.51 -10.14 1.35
CA ASP A 173 34.47 -11.39 2.11
C ASP A 173 35.79 -11.62 2.87
N SER A 174 35.74 -11.45 4.20
CA SER A 174 36.68 -11.91 5.26
C SER A 174 38.21 -11.91 5.02
N HIS A 175 38.97 -11.39 6.00
CA HIS A 175 40.45 -11.33 6.08
C HIS A 175 41.26 -12.60 5.70
N HIS A 176 40.63 -13.78 5.57
CA HIS A 176 41.33 -15.03 5.27
C HIS A 176 41.80 -15.15 3.81
N ASP A 177 41.10 -14.52 2.87
CA ASP A 177 41.39 -14.66 1.44
C ASP A 177 42.64 -13.88 1.00
N ILE A 178 42.87 -12.70 1.59
CA ILE A 178 44.06 -11.90 1.31
C ILE A 178 45.34 -12.54 1.89
N TYR A 179 45.20 -13.26 3.02
CA TYR A 179 46.31 -13.96 3.67
C TYR A 179 46.89 -15.08 2.78
N LEU A 180 46.13 -15.63 1.84
CA LEU A 180 46.65 -16.58 0.86
C LEU A 180 47.76 -15.95 0.00
N PHE A 181 47.56 -14.72 -0.50
CA PHE A 181 48.56 -14.02 -1.30
C PHE A 181 49.83 -13.73 -0.51
N GLN A 182 49.68 -13.46 0.79
CA GLN A 182 50.79 -13.32 1.72
C GLN A 182 51.66 -14.60 1.75
N GLN A 183 51.03 -15.78 1.85
CA GLN A 183 51.70 -17.07 1.89
C GLN A 183 52.31 -17.46 0.53
N ILE A 184 51.62 -17.15 -0.57
CA ILE A 184 52.14 -17.36 -1.93
C ILE A 184 53.40 -16.51 -2.17
N ALA A 185 53.38 -15.25 -1.76
CA ALA A 185 54.55 -14.37 -1.90
C ALA A 185 55.76 -14.88 -1.11
N GLU A 186 55.55 -15.35 0.13
CA GLU A 186 56.61 -15.98 0.93
C GLU A 186 57.16 -17.25 0.26
N LEU A 187 56.31 -18.09 -0.32
CA LEU A 187 56.76 -19.28 -1.05
C LEU A 187 57.56 -18.90 -2.30
N ALA A 188 57.13 -17.89 -3.05
CA ALA A 188 57.85 -17.42 -4.24
C ALA A 188 59.23 -16.88 -3.88
N ASN A 189 59.32 -16.03 -2.86
CA ASN A 189 60.58 -15.44 -2.41
C ASN A 189 61.54 -16.51 -1.83
N ASN A 190 61.02 -17.56 -1.17
CA ASN A 190 61.84 -18.66 -0.64
C ASN A 190 62.09 -19.81 -1.64
N SER A 191 61.78 -19.63 -2.93
CA SER A 191 61.88 -20.71 -3.92
C SER A 191 63.23 -20.83 -4.64
N ASP A 192 64.23 -20.00 -4.30
CA ASP A 192 65.52 -19.92 -5.02
C ASP A 192 65.34 -19.71 -6.55
N GLY A 193 64.34 -18.92 -6.91
CA GLY A 193 64.00 -18.64 -8.30
C GLY A 193 63.35 -19.80 -9.06
N ARG A 194 62.79 -20.79 -8.36
CA ARG A 194 62.02 -21.88 -8.99
C ARG A 194 60.53 -21.56 -9.10
N PHE A 195 60.03 -20.58 -8.36
CA PHE A 195 58.65 -20.11 -8.48
C PHE A 195 58.59 -18.60 -8.65
N ILE A 196 57.96 -18.18 -9.75
CA ILE A 196 57.66 -16.78 -10.02
C ILE A 196 56.14 -16.59 -9.96
N PHE A 197 55.69 -15.67 -9.12
CA PHE A 197 54.31 -15.20 -9.10
C PHE A 197 54.24 -13.81 -9.72
N ILE A 198 53.30 -13.59 -10.64
CA ILE A 198 53.06 -12.29 -11.28
C ILE A 198 51.58 -11.95 -11.17
N GLY A 199 51.25 -10.91 -10.41
CA GLY A 199 49.92 -10.32 -10.36
C GLY A 199 49.81 -9.10 -11.27
N ILE A 200 48.85 -9.05 -12.18
CA ILE A 200 48.64 -7.88 -13.06
C ILE A 200 47.54 -6.99 -12.47
N LEU A 201 47.88 -5.72 -12.21
CA LEU A 201 47.05 -4.73 -11.51
C LEU A 201 46.91 -3.42 -12.31
N HIS A 202 45.81 -2.68 -12.08
CA HIS A 202 45.59 -1.37 -12.75
C HIS A 202 46.10 -0.19 -11.95
N GLN A 203 46.05 -0.33 -10.64
CA GLN A 203 46.50 0.62 -9.65
C GLN A 203 47.37 -0.13 -8.66
N SER A 204 48.11 0.60 -7.82
CA SER A 204 48.96 -0.05 -6.81
C SER A 204 48.11 -0.97 -5.92
N PHE A 205 48.70 -2.05 -5.42
CA PHE A 205 48.02 -3.01 -4.53
C PHE A 205 47.32 -2.30 -3.35
N ILE A 206 47.90 -1.19 -2.87
CA ILE A 206 47.40 -0.39 -1.74
C ILE A 206 46.14 0.41 -2.10
N GLU A 207 46.00 0.89 -3.34
CA GLU A 207 44.84 1.70 -3.74
C GLU A 207 43.53 0.89 -3.69
N TYR A 208 43.62 -0.43 -3.87
CA TYR A 208 42.49 -1.35 -3.67
C TYR A 208 42.04 -1.44 -2.20
N ALA A 209 42.86 -1.01 -1.24
CA ALA A 209 42.52 -0.95 0.20
C ALA A 209 42.06 0.44 0.67
N SER A 210 42.00 1.45 -0.20
CA SER A 210 41.74 2.85 0.19
C SER A 210 40.40 3.09 0.89
N GLY A 211 39.37 2.27 0.61
CA GLY A 211 38.07 2.31 1.28
C GLY A 211 37.97 1.49 2.59
N LEU A 212 39.03 0.75 2.96
CA LEU A 212 39.03 -0.11 4.14
C LEU A 212 39.41 0.65 5.42
N ASN A 213 39.08 0.07 6.59
CA ASN A 213 39.51 0.63 7.86
C ASN A 213 41.05 0.61 8.00
N LYS A 214 41.59 1.47 8.87
CA LYS A 214 43.05 1.65 9.03
C LYS A 214 43.80 0.37 9.42
N ASN A 215 43.20 -0.51 10.23
CA ASN A 215 43.83 -1.78 10.63
C ASN A 215 43.95 -2.75 9.44
N THR A 216 42.91 -2.86 8.61
CA THR A 216 42.92 -3.69 7.40
C THR A 216 43.85 -3.12 6.34
N GLN A 217 43.91 -1.79 6.20
CA GLN A 217 44.89 -1.12 5.34
C GLN A 217 46.33 -1.48 5.77
N ASP A 218 46.63 -1.42 7.07
CA ASP A 218 47.96 -1.79 7.60
C ASP A 218 48.32 -3.26 7.34
N GLU A 219 47.34 -4.19 7.35
CA GLU A 219 47.56 -5.59 6.95
C GLU A 219 47.91 -5.70 5.45
N TRP A 220 47.18 -5.00 4.58
CA TRP A 220 47.46 -4.99 3.14
C TRP A 220 48.81 -4.35 2.82
N TYR A 221 49.21 -3.30 3.53
CA TYR A 221 50.55 -2.72 3.43
C TYR A 221 51.66 -3.75 3.71
N LYS A 222 51.49 -4.60 4.73
CA LYS A 222 52.45 -5.67 5.06
C LYS A 222 52.52 -6.74 3.97
N ILE A 223 51.39 -7.07 3.35
CA ILE A 223 51.32 -8.04 2.25
C ILE A 223 51.97 -7.46 1.00
N HIS A 224 51.61 -6.23 0.62
CA HIS A 224 52.18 -5.51 -0.51
C HIS A 224 53.71 -5.44 -0.44
N GLY A 225 54.27 -5.18 0.75
CA GLY A 225 55.73 -5.13 0.95
C GLY A 225 56.50 -6.42 0.63
N ARG A 226 55.80 -7.54 0.34
CA ARG A 226 56.40 -8.83 -0.06
C ARG A 226 56.45 -9.01 -1.57
N PHE A 227 55.69 -8.19 -2.30
CA PHE A 227 55.71 -8.11 -3.76
C PHE A 227 56.67 -7.02 -4.20
N SER A 228 57.39 -7.27 -5.29
CA SER A 228 58.11 -6.21 -5.98
C SER A 228 57.18 -5.62 -7.04
N ASP A 229 56.78 -4.37 -6.83
CA ASP A 229 55.90 -3.67 -7.76
C ASP A 229 56.70 -3.11 -8.95
N LEU A 230 56.33 -3.55 -10.15
CA LEU A 230 56.92 -3.14 -11.41
C LEU A 230 55.92 -2.30 -12.17
N VAL A 231 56.26 -1.03 -12.32
CA VAL A 231 55.44 -0.08 -13.05
C VAL A 231 55.62 -0.34 -14.55
N ILE A 232 54.57 -0.88 -15.16
CA ILE A 232 54.45 -1.02 -16.61
C ILE A 232 53.72 0.23 -17.12
N ASP A 233 54.45 1.33 -17.23
CA ASP A 233 54.00 2.53 -17.91
C ASP A 233 54.89 2.78 -19.12
N THR A 234 54.26 2.89 -20.30
CA THR A 234 55.00 3.29 -21.49
C THR A 234 55.35 4.77 -21.35
N SER A 235 56.61 5.11 -21.59
CA SER A 235 57.05 6.50 -21.52
C SER A 235 56.27 7.37 -22.50
N ASN A 236 56.20 8.69 -22.27
CA ASN A 236 55.53 9.60 -23.21
C ASN A 236 56.13 9.51 -24.62
N GLU A 237 57.42 9.17 -24.73
CA GLU A 237 58.12 8.96 -26.01
C GLU A 237 57.61 7.70 -26.71
N GLU A 238 57.46 6.60 -25.98
CA GLU A 238 56.92 5.34 -26.50
C GLU A 238 55.46 5.48 -26.95
N LYS A 239 54.65 6.25 -26.20
CA LYS A 239 53.26 6.58 -26.57
C LYS A 239 53.20 7.39 -27.87
N LEU A 240 54.07 8.39 -28.02
CA LEU A 240 54.16 9.19 -29.25
C LEU A 240 54.65 8.35 -30.44
N ASP A 241 55.64 7.48 -30.24
CA ASP A 241 56.14 6.57 -31.29
C ASP A 241 55.03 5.64 -31.78
N LEU A 242 54.23 5.11 -30.84
CA LEU A 242 53.10 4.24 -31.12
C LEU A 242 51.96 4.98 -31.84
N ILE A 243 51.63 6.22 -31.44
CA ILE A 243 50.69 7.08 -32.19
C ILE A 243 51.20 7.34 -33.60
N GLY A 244 52.47 7.72 -33.75
CA GLY A 244 53.09 8.02 -35.04
C GLY A 244 53.09 6.81 -35.99
N LYS A 245 53.36 5.60 -35.49
CA LYS A 245 53.29 4.35 -36.28
C LYS A 245 51.87 3.93 -36.65
N THR A 246 50.88 4.41 -35.91
CA THR A 246 49.46 4.13 -36.16
C THR A 246 48.92 4.98 -37.32
N ILE A 247 49.41 6.20 -37.45
CA ILE A 247 49.00 7.14 -38.50
C ILE A 247 49.87 6.93 -39.74
N THR A 248 49.24 6.48 -40.83
CA THR A 248 49.91 6.25 -42.12
C THR A 248 49.52 7.33 -43.11
N TYR A 249 50.49 7.86 -43.85
CA TYR A 249 50.28 8.92 -44.83
C TYR A 249 50.93 8.55 -46.16
N LYS A 250 50.31 8.97 -47.28
CA LYS A 250 50.82 8.71 -48.63
C LYS A 250 52.03 9.58 -48.99
N GLU A 251 52.00 10.85 -48.59
CA GLU A 251 53.09 11.80 -48.79
C GLU A 251 53.28 12.60 -47.51
N LYS A 252 54.54 12.80 -47.09
CA LYS A 252 54.88 13.57 -45.89
C LYS A 252 54.91 15.07 -46.24
N PRO A 253 54.23 15.95 -45.48
CA PRO A 253 54.33 17.39 -45.72
C PRO A 253 55.77 17.87 -45.58
N LYS A 254 56.21 18.76 -46.49
CA LYS A 254 57.60 19.25 -46.53
C LYS A 254 57.91 20.26 -45.44
N ASN A 255 56.93 21.04 -44.99
CA ASN A 255 57.03 22.04 -43.93
C ASN A 255 55.93 21.79 -42.88
N LEU A 256 56.19 20.91 -41.93
CA LEU A 256 55.36 20.80 -40.72
C LEU A 256 55.57 22.06 -39.88
N ASP A 257 54.49 22.65 -39.37
CA ASP A 257 54.50 23.90 -38.62
C ASP A 257 55.48 23.84 -37.44
N SER A 258 56.66 24.43 -37.64
CA SER A 258 57.82 24.22 -36.75
C SER A 258 57.67 24.97 -35.43
N ALA A 259 56.92 26.08 -35.43
CA ALA A 259 56.83 26.99 -34.29
C ALA A 259 56.11 26.36 -33.09
N LEU A 260 54.94 25.75 -33.31
CA LEU A 260 54.18 25.09 -32.24
C LEU A 260 54.93 23.87 -31.69
N THR A 261 55.56 23.09 -32.57
CA THR A 261 56.36 21.93 -32.18
C THR A 261 57.57 22.35 -31.33
N GLU A 262 58.28 23.40 -31.74
CA GLU A 262 59.42 23.96 -30.99
C GLU A 262 58.99 24.56 -29.64
N ALA A 263 57.90 25.33 -29.61
CA ALA A 263 57.34 25.87 -28.36
C ALA A 263 56.92 24.78 -27.37
N THR A 264 56.35 23.68 -27.89
CA THR A 264 55.96 22.50 -27.11
C THR A 264 57.20 21.83 -26.50
N ILE A 265 58.24 21.55 -27.32
CA ILE A 265 59.48 20.90 -26.88
C ILE A 265 60.22 21.75 -25.83
N GLU A 266 60.35 23.06 -26.05
CA GLU A 266 61.01 23.96 -25.08
C GLU A 266 60.27 24.00 -23.74
N THR A 267 58.94 24.05 -23.76
CA THR A 267 58.15 24.06 -22.53
C THR A 267 58.33 22.76 -21.75
N ILE A 268 58.36 21.63 -22.44
CA ILE A 268 58.62 20.33 -21.83
C ILE A 268 60.04 20.29 -21.25
N LYS A 269 61.05 20.72 -22.01
CA LYS A 269 62.46 20.74 -21.59
C LYS A 269 62.68 21.54 -20.30
N LYS A 270 61.95 22.65 -20.14
CA LYS A 270 62.01 23.47 -18.92
C LYS A 270 61.51 22.71 -17.70
N ASN A 271 60.53 21.84 -17.88
CA ASN A 271 59.83 21.15 -16.80
C ASN A 271 60.30 19.71 -16.57
N ARG A 272 60.99 19.08 -17.54
CA ARG A 272 61.59 17.75 -17.44
C ARG A 272 62.73 17.52 -18.45
N PRO A 273 63.73 16.68 -18.13
CA PRO A 273 64.79 16.32 -19.07
C PRO A 273 64.23 15.52 -20.25
N ILE A 274 64.57 15.92 -21.48
CA ILE A 274 64.16 15.25 -22.72
C ILE A 274 65.25 15.28 -23.78
N ASN A 275 65.20 14.36 -24.73
CA ASN A 275 65.99 14.43 -25.97
C ASN A 275 65.21 15.21 -27.05
N GLU A 276 65.63 16.45 -27.32
CA GLU A 276 64.95 17.35 -28.26
C GLU A 276 64.81 16.78 -29.67
N ILE A 277 65.86 16.11 -30.16
CA ILE A 277 65.88 15.55 -31.52
C ILE A 277 64.84 14.44 -31.63
N SER A 278 64.81 13.55 -30.64
CA SER A 278 63.85 12.45 -30.57
C SER A 278 62.40 12.97 -30.47
N TYR A 279 62.10 13.93 -29.58
CA TYR A 279 60.75 14.50 -29.49
C TYR A 279 60.31 15.20 -30.77
N LYS A 280 61.23 15.91 -31.46
CA LYS A 280 60.91 16.56 -32.73
C LYS A 280 60.52 15.54 -33.80
N GLU A 281 61.23 14.42 -33.87
CA GLU A 281 60.92 13.32 -34.79
C GLU A 281 59.58 12.64 -34.43
N LEU A 282 59.36 12.32 -33.15
CA LEU A 282 58.16 11.66 -32.65
C LEU A 282 56.88 12.50 -32.84
N LEU A 283 56.93 13.78 -32.48
CA LEU A 283 55.79 14.69 -32.68
C LEU A 283 55.52 14.92 -34.17
N SER A 284 56.56 15.01 -35.00
CA SER A 284 56.42 15.12 -36.46
C SER A 284 55.79 13.87 -37.08
N ALA A 285 56.02 12.69 -36.49
CA ALA A 285 55.41 11.44 -36.94
C ALA A 285 53.90 11.36 -36.63
N CYS A 286 53.39 12.16 -35.67
CA CYS A 286 52.00 12.17 -35.25
C CYS A 286 51.07 13.05 -36.13
N TRP A 287 51.57 13.66 -37.20
CA TRP A 287 50.75 14.50 -38.09
C TRP A 287 49.57 13.70 -38.69
N PRO A 288 48.36 14.28 -38.82
CA PRO A 288 47.94 15.68 -38.60
C PRO A 288 47.46 16.07 -37.19
N LEU A 289 47.91 15.39 -36.12
CA LEU A 289 47.58 15.82 -34.76
C LEU A 289 48.34 17.10 -34.36
N ASN A 290 47.68 17.96 -33.60
CA ASN A 290 48.37 19.05 -32.90
C ASN A 290 49.38 18.45 -31.88
N PRO A 291 50.63 18.92 -31.81
CA PRO A 291 51.66 18.40 -30.90
C PRO A 291 51.25 18.37 -29.43
N ILE A 292 50.46 19.36 -28.98
CA ILE A 292 49.90 19.41 -27.62
C ILE A 292 48.95 18.22 -27.43
N ILE A 293 48.03 18.00 -28.36
CA ILE A 293 47.03 16.93 -28.27
C ILE A 293 47.71 15.56 -28.30
N ALA A 294 48.70 15.35 -29.18
CA ALA A 294 49.46 14.10 -29.23
C ALA A 294 50.04 13.71 -27.85
N LEU A 295 50.49 14.71 -27.07
CA LEU A 295 50.97 14.52 -25.70
C LEU A 295 49.85 14.32 -24.68
N LEU A 296 48.68 14.94 -24.87
CA LEU A 296 47.52 14.79 -23.99
C LEU A 296 46.80 13.44 -24.15
N LEU A 297 46.93 12.79 -25.30
CA LEU A 297 46.35 11.46 -25.54
C LEU A 297 46.91 10.39 -24.60
N GLY A 298 48.18 10.52 -24.22
CA GLY A 298 48.81 9.65 -23.22
C GLY A 298 48.02 9.66 -21.91
N PRO A 299 48.00 10.77 -21.15
CA PRO A 299 47.24 10.91 -19.90
C PRO A 299 45.75 10.60 -20.03
N LEU A 300 45.11 10.93 -21.15
CA LEU A 300 43.70 10.61 -21.39
C LEU A 300 43.44 9.10 -21.27
N SER A 301 44.36 8.27 -21.78
CA SER A 301 44.23 6.81 -21.74
C SER A 301 44.51 6.17 -20.36
N LEU A 302 45.16 6.90 -19.44
CA LEU A 302 45.58 6.35 -18.13
C LEU A 302 44.57 6.63 -17.01
N LYS A 303 43.67 7.61 -17.17
CA LYS A 303 42.73 8.01 -16.12
C LYS A 303 41.56 7.02 -15.99
N SER A 304 41.06 6.86 -14.76
CA SER A 304 40.07 5.84 -14.34
C SER A 304 38.71 5.89 -15.06
N PHE A 305 38.45 6.91 -15.88
CA PHE A 305 37.24 7.03 -16.72
C PHE A 305 37.35 6.25 -18.04
N GLY A 306 38.55 5.79 -18.39
CA GLY A 306 38.81 4.90 -19.52
C GLY A 306 38.41 3.43 -19.29
N GLN A 307 37.75 3.10 -18.16
CA GLN A 307 37.33 1.74 -17.78
C GLN A 307 36.56 1.00 -18.89
N ASN A 308 35.88 1.72 -19.78
CA ASN A 308 35.19 1.14 -20.94
C ASN A 308 36.11 0.90 -22.16
N GLN A 309 37.23 0.19 -22.04
CA GLN A 309 38.03 -0.28 -23.20
C GLN A 309 38.43 0.78 -24.25
N ARG A 310 38.56 2.07 -23.90
CA ARG A 310 38.90 3.12 -24.88
C ARG A 310 40.36 3.57 -24.73
N SER A 311 41.25 2.88 -25.42
CA SER A 311 42.67 3.23 -25.50
C SER A 311 42.90 4.46 -26.39
N ILE A 312 44.15 4.95 -26.47
CA ILE A 312 44.60 5.96 -27.47
C ILE A 312 44.09 5.60 -28.88
N PHE A 313 44.08 4.30 -29.22
CA PHE A 313 43.61 3.80 -30.50
C PHE A 313 42.11 3.97 -30.71
N THR A 314 41.32 3.96 -29.64
CA THR A 314 39.88 4.20 -29.73
C THR A 314 39.59 5.66 -30.08
N PHE A 315 40.32 6.63 -29.51
CA PHE A 315 40.23 8.02 -29.96
C PHE A 315 40.59 8.16 -31.44
N LEU A 316 41.72 7.56 -31.86
CA LEU A 316 42.19 7.64 -33.24
C LEU A 316 41.19 7.02 -34.22
N SER A 317 40.61 5.85 -33.90
CA SER A 317 39.79 5.06 -34.83
C SER A 317 38.26 5.22 -34.67
N SER A 318 37.77 5.88 -33.61
CA SER A 318 36.33 6.10 -33.40
C SER A 318 35.75 7.11 -34.38
N GLU A 319 34.47 6.94 -34.74
CA GLU A 319 33.72 7.90 -35.58
C GLU A 319 32.84 8.85 -34.75
N GLU A 320 33.12 8.99 -33.46
CA GLU A 320 32.34 9.82 -32.52
C GLU A 320 32.41 11.33 -32.86
N PRO A 321 31.45 12.14 -32.40
CA PRO A 321 31.52 13.60 -32.54
C PRO A 321 32.85 14.14 -31.98
N GLY A 322 33.52 15.00 -32.75
CA GLY A 322 34.81 15.58 -32.37
C GLY A 322 36.02 14.63 -32.49
N SER A 323 35.85 13.34 -32.81
CA SER A 323 36.97 12.36 -32.92
C SER A 323 37.96 12.66 -34.06
N PHE A 324 39.12 11.98 -34.03
CA PHE A 324 40.13 12.12 -35.07
C PHE A 324 39.67 11.60 -36.44
N GLN A 325 39.01 10.44 -36.50
CA GLN A 325 38.45 9.92 -37.75
C GLN A 325 37.37 10.84 -38.32
N ASN A 326 36.52 11.43 -37.44
CA ASN A 326 35.55 12.44 -37.85
C ASN A 326 36.24 13.65 -38.49
N PHE A 327 37.37 14.12 -37.93
CA PHE A 327 38.18 15.18 -38.54
C PHE A 327 38.71 14.80 -39.93
N LEU A 328 39.26 13.59 -40.10
CA LEU A 328 39.78 13.12 -41.39
C LEU A 328 38.68 13.05 -42.47
N ASN A 329 37.45 12.72 -42.07
CA ASN A 329 36.30 12.58 -42.97
C ASN A 329 35.60 13.92 -43.26
N SER A 330 35.58 14.86 -42.31
CA SER A 330 34.79 16.11 -42.40
C SER A 330 35.60 17.35 -42.80
N THR A 331 36.93 17.27 -42.79
CA THR A 331 37.82 18.42 -43.04
C THR A 331 38.45 18.38 -44.44
N PRO A 332 38.30 19.45 -45.27
CA PRO A 332 39.03 19.58 -46.52
C PRO A 332 40.55 19.54 -46.29
N TYR A 333 41.28 18.85 -47.16
CA TYR A 333 42.73 18.71 -47.04
C TYR A 333 43.45 20.07 -47.17
N SER A 334 44.38 20.33 -46.25
CA SER A 334 45.35 21.43 -46.29
C SER A 334 46.60 21.01 -45.52
N GLU A 335 47.80 21.32 -46.03
CA GLU A 335 49.07 20.93 -45.38
C GLU A 335 49.23 21.56 -43.98
N ASN A 336 48.69 22.76 -43.78
CA ASN A 336 48.83 23.54 -42.54
C ASN A 336 47.71 23.25 -41.51
N LYS A 337 46.72 22.42 -41.86
CA LYS A 337 45.56 22.19 -40.99
C LYS A 337 45.78 21.01 -40.05
N LEU A 338 45.82 21.28 -38.75
CA LEU A 338 45.97 20.27 -37.69
C LEU A 338 44.62 19.99 -37.01
N TYR A 339 44.51 18.82 -36.37
CA TYR A 339 43.42 18.52 -35.44
C TYR A 339 43.59 19.41 -34.20
N GLY A 340 42.67 20.35 -33.97
CA GLY A 340 42.82 21.45 -32.99
C GLY A 340 42.13 21.23 -31.64
N ILE A 341 42.39 22.15 -30.70
CA ILE A 341 41.96 22.09 -29.29
C ILE A 341 40.43 22.04 -29.14
N ASP A 342 39.69 22.82 -29.93
CA ASP A 342 38.22 22.88 -29.83
C ASP A 342 37.55 21.55 -30.15
N ARG A 343 38.02 20.84 -31.19
CA ARG A 343 37.50 19.52 -31.54
C ARG A 343 37.83 18.47 -30.49
N PHE A 344 39.01 18.57 -29.88
CA PHE A 344 39.39 17.71 -28.77
C PHE A 344 38.52 17.97 -27.55
N TRP A 345 38.26 19.24 -27.22
CA TRP A 345 37.33 19.61 -26.15
C TRP A 345 35.91 19.08 -26.40
N GLU A 346 35.39 19.20 -27.63
CA GLU A 346 34.09 18.62 -28.01
C GLU A 346 34.06 17.10 -27.86
N TYR A 347 35.14 16.42 -28.24
CA TYR A 347 35.28 14.99 -28.03
C TYR A 347 35.25 14.63 -26.54
N ILE A 348 36.00 15.36 -25.71
CA ILE A 348 36.01 15.15 -24.26
C ILE A 348 34.63 15.43 -23.65
N LYS A 349 33.99 16.54 -24.00
CA LYS A 349 32.67 16.92 -23.50
C LYS A 349 31.58 15.92 -23.93
N SER A 350 31.61 15.44 -25.17
CA SER A 350 30.56 14.53 -25.65
C SER A 350 30.67 13.12 -25.06
N ASN A 351 31.90 12.66 -24.77
CA ASN A 351 32.15 11.27 -24.38
C ASN A 351 32.50 11.07 -22.90
N PHE A 352 33.04 12.10 -22.23
CA PHE A 352 33.58 11.97 -20.88
C PHE A 352 32.99 12.96 -19.87
N ASP A 353 32.07 13.85 -20.25
CA ASP A 353 31.51 14.88 -19.35
C ASP A 353 30.88 14.29 -18.07
N PHE A 354 30.04 13.26 -18.22
CA PHE A 354 29.41 12.58 -17.09
C PHE A 354 30.42 11.90 -16.17
N VAL A 355 31.49 11.34 -16.75
CA VAL A 355 32.48 10.57 -16.00
C VAL A 355 33.49 11.49 -15.31
N LEU A 356 33.95 12.54 -16.00
CA LEU A 356 34.81 13.58 -15.44
C LEU A 356 34.10 14.33 -14.31
N SER A 357 32.79 14.59 -14.42
CA SER A 357 32.03 15.26 -13.36
C SER A 357 31.93 14.45 -12.05
N ARG A 358 32.22 13.14 -12.09
CA ARG A 358 32.19 12.23 -10.92
C ARG A 358 33.56 11.74 -10.50
N SER A 359 34.60 12.34 -11.06
CA SER A 359 35.98 11.92 -10.88
C SER A 359 36.73 12.66 -9.77
N ALA A 360 37.95 12.21 -9.46
CA ALA A 360 38.94 13.02 -8.73
C ALA A 360 39.29 14.35 -9.43
N ASP A 361 39.08 14.47 -10.75
CA ASP A 361 39.25 15.71 -11.51
C ASP A 361 37.94 16.49 -11.68
N SER A 362 36.86 16.08 -11.02
CA SER A 362 35.53 16.72 -11.10
C SER A 362 35.61 18.21 -10.79
N ARG A 363 36.35 18.57 -9.73
CA ARG A 363 36.60 19.97 -9.36
C ARG A 363 37.14 20.79 -10.54
N ARG A 364 38.18 20.30 -11.22
CA ARG A 364 38.82 21.01 -12.35
C ARG A 364 37.92 21.07 -13.58
N TRP A 365 37.19 20.00 -13.88
CA TRP A 365 36.27 19.96 -15.01
C TRP A 365 35.06 20.88 -14.81
N ILE A 366 34.45 20.87 -13.63
CA ILE A 366 33.34 21.76 -13.27
C ILE A 366 33.81 23.22 -13.32
N LEU A 367 34.97 23.52 -12.74
CA LEU A 367 35.55 24.86 -12.76
C LEU A 367 35.79 25.34 -14.20
N ALA A 368 36.32 24.48 -15.08
CA ALA A 368 36.51 24.80 -16.49
C ALA A 368 35.17 25.13 -17.20
N GLN A 369 34.09 24.40 -16.90
CA GLN A 369 32.75 24.72 -17.41
C GLN A 369 32.23 26.04 -16.86
N GLU A 370 32.39 26.30 -15.56
CA GLU A 370 31.95 27.56 -14.94
C GLU A 370 32.68 28.77 -15.52
N VAL A 371 33.98 28.66 -15.76
CA VAL A 371 34.78 29.75 -16.35
C VAL A 371 34.36 30.02 -17.81
N LEU A 372 34.06 28.97 -18.58
CA LEU A 372 33.48 29.12 -19.92
C LEU A 372 32.07 29.75 -19.88
N ASP A 373 31.20 29.31 -18.98
CA ASP A 373 29.85 29.88 -18.81
C ASP A 373 29.90 31.35 -18.38
N LYS A 374 30.83 31.71 -17.48
CA LYS A 374 31.08 33.12 -17.09
C LYS A 374 31.55 33.95 -18.29
N LEU A 375 32.47 33.43 -19.11
CA LEU A 375 32.90 34.10 -20.34
C LEU A 375 31.70 34.35 -21.26
N TYR A 376 30.85 33.35 -21.51
CA TYR A 376 29.67 33.49 -22.37
C TYR A 376 28.63 34.46 -21.80
N ALA A 377 28.45 34.49 -20.47
CA ALA A 377 27.55 35.43 -19.81
C ALA A 377 28.08 36.87 -19.86
N GLN A 378 29.40 37.06 -19.84
CA GLN A 378 30.05 38.37 -19.88
C GLN A 378 30.31 38.87 -21.31
N ALA A 379 30.18 38.01 -22.32
CA ALA A 379 30.39 38.31 -23.74
C ALA A 379 29.62 39.53 -24.25
N SER A 380 28.47 39.86 -23.65
CA SER A 380 27.66 41.04 -24.01
C SER A 380 28.19 42.36 -23.45
N VAL A 381 29.05 42.31 -22.43
CA VAL A 381 29.49 43.46 -21.62
C VAL A 381 30.98 43.75 -21.85
N SER A 382 31.80 42.73 -22.04
CA SER A 382 33.23 42.86 -22.33
C SER A 382 33.51 42.88 -23.84
N LYS A 383 34.28 43.86 -24.34
CA LYS A 383 34.87 43.85 -25.70
C LYS A 383 35.99 42.80 -25.78
N ILE A 384 35.64 41.52 -25.64
CA ILE A 384 36.57 40.39 -25.75
C ILE A 384 36.14 39.50 -26.92
N ASP A 385 37.11 38.97 -27.67
CA ASP A 385 36.84 37.96 -28.68
C ASP A 385 36.50 36.64 -27.96
N VAL A 386 35.22 36.27 -28.00
CA VAL A 386 34.69 35.11 -27.28
C VAL A 386 35.23 33.80 -27.84
N GLU A 387 35.47 33.71 -29.15
CA GLU A 387 35.97 32.49 -29.77
C GLU A 387 37.43 32.26 -29.35
N LEU A 388 38.27 33.29 -29.47
CA LEU A 388 39.66 33.25 -29.04
C LEU A 388 39.78 32.96 -27.53
N ALA A 389 39.04 33.68 -26.71
CA ALA A 389 39.03 33.50 -25.26
C ALA A 389 38.56 32.10 -24.85
N ALA A 390 37.52 31.56 -25.50
CA ALA A 390 37.04 30.21 -25.22
C ALA A 390 38.08 29.14 -25.58
N THR A 391 38.77 29.26 -26.72
CA THR A 391 39.82 28.31 -27.10
C THR A 391 41.01 28.37 -26.12
N ILE A 392 41.40 29.57 -25.66
CA ILE A 392 42.44 29.73 -24.62
C ILE A 392 42.02 29.06 -23.32
N LEU A 393 40.79 29.29 -22.85
CA LEU A 393 40.28 28.67 -21.62
C LEU A 393 40.22 27.15 -21.73
N LYS A 394 39.76 26.61 -22.87
CA LYS A 394 39.76 25.16 -23.14
C LYS A 394 41.18 24.59 -23.10
N LEU A 395 42.16 25.28 -23.70
CA LEU A 395 43.57 24.87 -23.66
C LEU A 395 44.09 24.83 -22.21
N ILE A 396 43.89 25.90 -21.44
CA ILE A 396 44.31 25.97 -20.03
C ILE A 396 43.67 24.82 -19.24
N SER A 397 42.36 24.63 -19.41
CA SER A 397 41.59 23.58 -18.74
C SER A 397 42.10 22.18 -19.08
N LEU A 398 42.35 21.89 -20.36
CA LEU A 398 42.87 20.59 -20.80
C LEU A 398 44.29 20.35 -20.27
N LEU A 399 45.14 21.37 -20.28
CA LEU A 399 46.50 21.27 -19.73
C LEU A 399 46.48 21.09 -18.21
N GLU A 400 45.50 21.65 -17.50
CA GLU A 400 45.36 21.49 -16.05
C GLU A 400 44.79 20.11 -15.67
N ILE A 401 43.79 19.63 -16.41
CA ILE A 401 43.18 18.31 -16.21
C ILE A 401 44.16 17.20 -16.61
N PHE A 402 44.87 17.34 -17.74
CA PHE A 402 45.74 16.30 -18.28
C PHE A 402 47.23 16.57 -18.07
N ARG A 403 47.58 17.47 -17.14
CA ARG A 403 48.97 17.89 -16.85
C ARG A 403 49.92 16.70 -16.73
N GLY A 404 49.56 15.73 -15.88
CA GLY A 404 50.28 14.45 -15.68
C GLY A 404 51.81 14.61 -15.67
N ASN A 405 52.50 13.63 -16.25
CA ASN A 405 53.95 13.67 -16.49
C ASN A 405 54.32 14.28 -17.86
N THR A 406 53.40 15.00 -18.53
CA THR A 406 53.66 15.55 -19.88
C THR A 406 54.70 16.66 -19.88
N GLY A 407 54.83 17.38 -18.76
CA GLY A 407 55.67 18.57 -18.65
C GLY A 407 55.08 19.80 -19.34
N LEU A 408 53.84 19.75 -19.82
CA LEU A 408 53.15 20.88 -20.44
C LEU A 408 52.50 21.78 -19.39
N VAL A 409 52.57 23.09 -19.64
CA VAL A 409 51.88 24.15 -18.90
C VAL A 409 51.37 25.17 -19.89
N ALA A 410 50.30 25.89 -19.56
CA ALA A 410 49.75 26.94 -20.43
C ALA A 410 50.64 28.20 -20.40
N SER A 411 51.84 28.09 -20.98
CA SER A 411 52.79 29.20 -21.07
C SER A 411 52.37 30.18 -22.17
N ASN A 412 52.73 31.46 -22.01
CA ASN A 412 52.46 32.48 -23.03
C ASN A 412 53.05 32.07 -24.40
N LYS A 413 54.23 31.41 -24.41
CA LYS A 413 54.85 30.88 -25.63
C LYS A 413 53.99 29.81 -26.33
N ILE A 414 53.42 28.85 -25.59
CA ILE A 414 52.51 27.84 -26.16
C ILE A 414 51.25 28.50 -26.72
N ILE A 415 50.61 29.38 -25.94
CA ILE A 415 49.37 30.06 -26.34
C ILE A 415 49.60 30.85 -27.64
N ARG A 416 50.68 31.65 -27.72
CA ARG A 416 51.02 32.39 -28.95
C ARG A 416 51.29 31.47 -30.14
N SER A 417 52.07 30.39 -29.94
CA SER A 417 52.41 29.46 -31.02
C SER A 417 51.23 28.66 -31.56
N LEU A 418 50.12 28.58 -30.81
CA LEU A 418 48.90 27.91 -31.26
C LEU A 418 48.11 28.75 -32.28
N PHE A 419 48.15 30.07 -32.17
CA PHE A 419 47.36 31.00 -32.98
C PHE A 419 48.18 31.76 -34.03
N ILE A 420 49.49 31.89 -33.86
CA ILE A 420 50.38 32.58 -34.81
C ILE A 420 51.04 31.56 -35.73
N SER A 421 50.53 31.40 -36.96
CA SER A 421 51.21 30.63 -38.01
C SER A 421 52.24 31.49 -38.73
N ASN A 422 53.45 30.97 -38.94
CA ASN A 422 54.54 31.69 -39.63
C ASN A 422 54.37 31.82 -41.17
N GLN A 423 53.24 31.38 -41.75
CA GLN A 423 52.95 31.56 -43.16
C GLN A 423 51.86 32.62 -43.34
N LYS A 424 52.27 33.75 -43.94
CA LYS A 424 51.35 34.73 -44.51
C LYS A 424 50.63 34.08 -45.70
N ASP A 425 49.47 33.49 -45.47
CA ASP A 425 48.49 33.32 -46.54
C ASP A 425 47.74 34.65 -46.67
N GLU A 426 47.91 35.35 -47.79
CA GLU A 426 47.27 36.65 -48.08
C GLU A 426 45.72 36.59 -48.13
N ASN A 427 45.14 35.39 -47.98
CA ASN A 427 43.70 35.16 -47.99
C ASN A 427 43.10 34.71 -46.65
N ASP A 428 43.89 34.59 -45.57
CA ASP A 428 43.35 34.26 -44.26
C ASP A 428 43.02 35.55 -43.49
N LEU A 429 41.73 35.86 -43.38
CA LEU A 429 41.19 37.12 -42.83
C LEU A 429 41.45 37.30 -41.32
N PHE A 430 42.16 36.35 -40.68
CA PHE A 430 42.35 36.22 -39.23
C PHE A 430 43.82 35.95 -38.84
N SER A 431 44.79 36.63 -39.47
CA SER A 431 46.15 36.67 -38.91
C SER A 431 46.17 37.50 -37.63
N LEU A 432 45.92 36.85 -36.49
CA LEU A 432 45.93 37.49 -35.17
C LEU A 432 47.33 38.00 -34.83
N SER A 433 47.41 39.24 -34.35
CA SER A 433 48.66 39.82 -33.89
C SER A 433 49.00 39.32 -32.49
N SER A 434 50.29 39.30 -32.12
CA SER A 434 50.70 38.94 -30.76
C SER A 434 50.07 39.84 -29.69
N SER A 435 49.74 41.09 -30.04
CA SER A 435 49.05 42.04 -29.16
C SER A 435 47.61 41.64 -28.83
N ASP A 436 46.88 41.03 -29.77
CA ASP A 436 45.48 40.62 -29.54
C ASP A 436 45.38 39.48 -28.52
N ILE A 437 46.37 38.58 -28.53
CA ILE A 437 46.48 37.46 -27.58
C ILE A 437 46.82 37.97 -26.17
N ASP A 438 47.78 38.88 -26.07
CA ASP A 438 48.18 39.47 -24.78
C ASP A 438 47.02 40.29 -24.17
N GLU A 439 46.32 41.10 -24.97
CA GLU A 439 45.13 41.86 -24.52
C GLU A 439 44.01 40.92 -24.04
N THR A 440 43.83 39.77 -24.70
CA THR A 440 42.84 38.76 -24.30
C THR A 440 43.23 38.11 -22.96
N LEU A 441 44.50 37.77 -22.76
CA LEU A 441 45.00 37.20 -21.50
C LEU A 441 44.87 38.18 -20.33
N GLU A 442 45.17 39.47 -20.54
CA GLU A 442 44.97 40.52 -19.54
C GLU A 442 43.50 40.64 -19.15
N LYS A 443 42.59 40.69 -20.14
CA LYS A 443 41.14 40.73 -19.87
C LYS A 443 40.65 39.49 -19.12
N LEU A 444 41.14 38.29 -19.45
CA LEU A 444 40.78 37.06 -18.73
C LEU A 444 41.27 37.07 -17.27
N CYS A 445 42.41 37.70 -16.99
CA CYS A 445 42.89 37.92 -15.62
C CYS A 445 42.03 38.94 -14.88
N ASP A 446 41.69 40.07 -15.51
CA ASP A 446 40.83 41.12 -14.93
C ASP A 446 39.44 40.59 -14.57
N LEU A 447 38.89 39.70 -15.41
CA LEU A 447 37.61 39.02 -15.16
C LEU A 447 37.71 37.90 -14.11
N SER A 448 38.89 37.67 -13.52
CA SER A 448 39.15 36.60 -12.55
C SER A 448 38.76 35.21 -13.07
N LEU A 449 38.93 34.98 -14.38
CA LEU A 449 38.68 33.69 -15.03
C LEU A 449 39.94 32.81 -15.02
N ILE A 450 41.10 33.46 -15.18
CA ILE A 450 42.43 32.85 -15.08
C ILE A 450 43.31 33.65 -14.12
N ARG A 451 44.41 33.05 -13.67
CA ARG A 451 45.47 33.73 -12.92
C ARG A 451 46.83 33.21 -13.35
N GLU A 452 47.88 34.01 -13.09
CA GLU A 452 49.25 33.50 -13.20
C GLU A 452 49.50 32.43 -12.12
N ALA A 453 50.14 31.34 -12.53
CA ALA A 453 50.59 30.30 -11.61
C ALA A 453 51.62 30.88 -10.63
N TYR A 454 51.63 30.38 -9.38
CA TYR A 454 52.53 30.90 -8.33
C TYR A 454 54.02 30.80 -8.68
N ASP A 455 54.39 29.78 -9.46
CA ASP A 455 55.75 29.56 -9.98
C ASP A 455 56.06 30.35 -11.27
N LYS A 456 55.12 31.18 -11.74
CA LYS A 456 55.16 31.92 -13.02
C LYS A 456 55.43 31.03 -14.23
N SER A 457 55.05 29.75 -14.16
CA SER A 457 55.20 28.79 -15.26
C SER A 457 54.22 29.05 -16.41
N GLY A 458 53.09 29.71 -16.15
CA GLY A 458 52.03 30.02 -17.11
C GLY A 458 50.74 30.47 -16.42
N TYR A 459 49.60 30.22 -17.06
CA TYR A 459 48.26 30.53 -16.54
C TYR A 459 47.54 29.28 -16.04
N VAL A 460 46.75 29.44 -14.97
CA VAL A 460 45.85 28.41 -14.40
C VAL A 460 44.46 29.00 -14.20
N LEU A 461 43.45 28.15 -14.05
CA LEU A 461 42.10 28.63 -13.76
C LEU A 461 42.00 29.18 -12.32
N PHE A 462 41.07 30.10 -12.08
CA PHE A 462 40.84 30.70 -10.77
C PHE A 462 39.80 29.88 -9.96
N ASP A 463 40.19 29.30 -8.82
CA ASP A 463 39.40 28.29 -8.06
C ASP A 463 38.57 28.86 -6.89
N GLY A 464 39.06 29.88 -6.17
CA GLY A 464 38.24 30.65 -5.21
C GLY A 464 37.61 29.90 -4.00
N SER A 465 37.91 28.62 -3.74
CA SER A 465 37.35 27.84 -2.61
C SER A 465 38.40 27.58 -1.51
N ASP A 466 38.18 28.17 -0.32
CA ASP A 466 39.04 28.08 0.89
C ASP A 466 38.42 27.20 2.01
N PHE A 467 37.35 26.44 1.74
CA PHE A 467 36.58 25.73 2.78
C PHE A 467 37.17 24.35 3.15
N ASP A 468 37.65 24.19 4.39
CA ASP A 468 38.16 22.92 4.94
C ASP A 468 37.02 22.05 5.51
N ILE A 469 36.61 21.04 4.74
CA ILE A 469 35.50 20.13 5.08
C ILE A 469 35.87 19.20 6.24
N ASP A 470 37.13 18.78 6.34
CA ASP A 470 37.55 17.79 7.34
C ASP A 470 37.65 18.43 8.73
N ALA A 471 38.12 19.67 8.80
CA ALA A 471 38.04 20.48 10.02
C ALA A 471 36.58 20.70 10.46
N ALA A 472 35.71 21.11 9.52
CA ALA A 472 34.29 21.33 9.79
C ALA A 472 33.56 20.05 10.23
N LEU A 473 33.94 18.89 9.68
CA LEU A 473 33.37 17.59 10.05
C LEU A 473 33.76 17.18 11.46
N THR A 474 35.02 17.42 11.85
CA THR A 474 35.51 17.12 13.20
C THR A 474 34.75 17.93 14.25
N ASP A 475 34.49 19.20 13.98
CA ASP A 475 33.68 20.08 14.85
C ASP A 475 32.22 19.64 14.90
N ALA A 476 31.63 19.29 13.75
CA ALA A 476 30.24 18.87 13.66
C ALA A 476 29.98 17.54 14.38
N LEU A 477 30.92 16.58 14.33
CA LEU A 477 30.80 15.29 15.02
C LEU A 477 30.69 15.45 16.54
N GLN A 478 31.29 16.49 17.13
CA GLN A 478 31.15 16.79 18.56
C GLN A 478 29.75 17.29 18.94
N GLN A 479 29.00 17.84 17.97
CA GLN A 479 27.64 18.35 18.16
C GLN A 479 26.58 17.24 18.01
N VAL A 480 26.92 16.10 17.39
CA VAL A 480 25.98 14.98 17.17
C VAL A 480 25.93 14.06 18.39
N VAL A 481 24.91 14.26 19.24
CA VAL A 481 24.75 13.52 20.51
C VAL A 481 24.24 12.09 20.32
N SER A 482 23.33 11.86 19.35
CA SER A 482 22.68 10.55 19.16
C SER A 482 22.33 10.28 17.69
N VAL A 483 22.27 9.00 17.33
CA VAL A 483 21.87 8.55 15.99
C VAL A 483 20.36 8.67 15.78
N ASP A 484 19.94 9.17 14.61
CA ASP A 484 18.54 9.22 14.20
C ASP A 484 18.12 7.91 13.51
N TYR A 485 17.53 7.01 14.30
CA TYR A 485 17.07 5.70 13.81
C TYR A 485 15.82 5.78 12.91
N VAL A 486 15.02 6.85 13.00
CA VAL A 486 13.89 7.05 12.08
C VAL A 486 14.42 7.30 10.68
N LYS A 487 15.48 8.09 10.58
CA LYS A 487 16.15 8.37 9.31
C LYS A 487 16.92 7.16 8.78
N LEU A 488 17.64 6.42 9.62
CA LEU A 488 18.29 5.16 9.21
C LEU A 488 17.31 4.17 8.60
N ASN A 489 16.13 3.99 9.21
CA ASN A 489 15.09 3.13 8.65
C ASN A 489 14.58 3.61 7.28
N LYS A 490 14.56 4.93 7.02
CA LYS A 490 14.25 5.47 5.69
C LYS A 490 15.36 5.19 4.67
N ILE A 491 16.63 5.35 5.05
CA ILE A 491 17.78 5.05 4.18
C ILE A 491 17.84 3.57 3.82
N ALA A 492 17.58 2.70 4.81
CA ALA A 492 17.48 1.25 4.66
C ALA A 492 16.37 0.84 3.68
N SER A 493 15.23 1.54 3.70
CA SER A 493 14.09 1.28 2.80
C SER A 493 13.70 -0.21 2.75
N PHE A 494 13.61 -0.85 3.92
CA PHE A 494 13.33 -2.28 4.00
C PHE A 494 12.00 -2.65 3.35
N GLN A 495 12.03 -3.74 2.58
CA GLN A 495 10.82 -4.36 2.07
C GLN A 495 10.17 -5.22 3.17
N PRO A 496 8.85 -5.12 3.37
CA PRO A 496 8.16 -5.95 4.35
C PRO A 496 8.24 -7.43 3.96
N ILE A 497 8.31 -8.30 4.97
CA ILE A 497 8.37 -9.75 4.76
C ILE A 497 6.95 -10.28 4.71
N VAL A 498 6.54 -10.74 3.52
CA VAL A 498 5.18 -11.26 3.27
C VAL A 498 5.10 -12.74 3.65
N ALA A 499 4.01 -13.11 4.33
CA ALA A 499 3.64 -14.49 4.65
C ALA A 499 3.05 -15.19 3.41
N LYS A 500 3.90 -15.54 2.44
CA LYS A 500 3.47 -16.00 1.10
C LYS A 500 2.66 -17.29 1.12
N LYS A 501 3.05 -18.29 1.92
CA LYS A 501 2.31 -19.56 2.02
C LYS A 501 0.93 -19.33 2.63
N HIS A 502 0.87 -18.56 3.73
CA HIS A 502 -0.39 -18.20 4.38
C HIS A 502 -1.33 -17.41 3.43
N TYR A 503 -0.77 -16.49 2.64
CA TYR A 503 -1.52 -15.77 1.61
C TYR A 503 -2.12 -16.73 0.56
N HIS A 504 -1.32 -17.67 0.05
CA HIS A 504 -1.79 -18.64 -0.93
C HIS A 504 -2.90 -19.55 -0.39
N GLU A 505 -2.82 -19.97 0.89
CA GLU A 505 -3.79 -20.88 1.51
C GLU A 505 -5.08 -20.19 1.98
N THR A 506 -5.02 -18.92 2.38
CA THR A 506 -6.18 -18.17 2.92
C THR A 506 -6.74 -17.11 2.00
N GLY A 507 -5.98 -16.69 0.98
CA GLY A 507 -6.28 -15.54 0.15
C GLY A 507 -6.01 -14.19 0.84
N THR A 508 -5.53 -14.17 2.08
CA THR A 508 -5.33 -12.94 2.87
C THR A 508 -3.86 -12.57 3.00
N MET A 509 -3.47 -11.44 2.42
CA MET A 509 -2.09 -10.95 2.51
C MET A 509 -1.80 -10.43 3.93
N ARG A 510 -0.75 -11.00 4.53
CA ARG A 510 -0.22 -10.59 5.83
C ARG A 510 1.28 -10.44 5.72
N TRP A 511 1.83 -9.46 6.42
CA TRP A 511 3.24 -9.15 6.36
C TRP A 511 3.76 -8.64 7.69
N MET A 512 5.07 -8.68 7.85
CA MET A 512 5.79 -8.18 9.02
C MET A 512 6.79 -7.12 8.55
N GLU A 513 6.83 -5.98 9.22
CA GLU A 513 7.78 -4.91 8.91
C GLU A 513 9.18 -5.31 9.35
N LEU A 514 10.21 -4.92 8.60
CA LEU A 514 11.61 -5.03 9.03
C LEU A 514 12.13 -3.64 9.41
N SER A 515 12.74 -3.50 10.60
CA SER A 515 13.29 -2.22 11.06
C SER A 515 14.52 -2.36 11.97
N LEU A 516 15.26 -1.26 12.11
CA LEU A 516 16.37 -1.08 13.05
C LEU A 516 15.89 -0.34 14.30
N ILE A 517 16.27 -0.82 15.49
CA ILE A 517 15.96 -0.15 16.76
C ILE A 517 17.22 -0.17 17.65
N PRO A 518 17.51 0.92 18.40
CA PRO A 518 18.53 0.91 19.44
C PRO A 518 18.26 -0.16 20.51
N PHE A 519 19.31 -0.83 20.99
CA PHE A 519 19.15 -1.83 22.05
C PHE A 519 18.59 -1.24 23.36
N ASN A 520 19.10 -0.09 23.80
CA ASN A 520 18.64 0.60 25.01
C ASN A 520 17.13 0.92 24.99
N VAL A 521 16.60 1.40 23.85
CA VAL A 521 15.16 1.68 23.67
C VAL A 521 14.31 0.42 23.81
N TRP A 522 14.79 -0.71 23.25
CA TRP A 522 14.09 -1.99 23.41
C TRP A 522 14.10 -2.46 24.88
N GLN A 523 15.23 -2.28 25.56
CA GLN A 523 15.41 -2.66 26.96
C GLN A 523 14.52 -1.83 27.91
N GLU A 524 14.47 -0.50 27.74
CA GLU A 524 13.62 0.41 28.52
C GLU A 524 12.13 0.06 28.37
N GLN A 525 11.72 -0.38 27.19
CA GLN A 525 10.35 -0.81 26.91
C GLN A 525 10.03 -2.22 27.44
N LYS A 526 10.96 -2.87 28.16
CA LYS A 526 10.83 -4.27 28.64
C LYS A 526 10.44 -5.23 27.52
N GLY A 527 10.93 -4.98 26.30
CA GLY A 527 10.61 -5.72 25.09
C GLY A 527 9.19 -5.56 24.55
N LYS A 528 8.37 -4.65 25.09
CA LYS A 528 7.07 -4.27 24.52
C LYS A 528 7.24 -3.18 23.48
N ILE A 529 7.48 -3.58 22.24
CA ILE A 529 7.60 -2.64 21.13
C ILE A 529 6.20 -2.14 20.76
N LYS A 530 5.97 -0.83 20.87
CA LYS A 530 4.72 -0.16 20.45
C LYS A 530 4.62 -0.08 18.92
N ALA A 531 4.84 -1.18 18.21
CA ALA A 531 4.50 -1.25 16.79
C ALA A 531 2.97 -1.17 16.68
N LYS A 532 2.45 -0.28 15.81
CA LYS A 532 1.04 -0.32 15.43
C LYS A 532 0.82 -1.58 14.58
N LEU A 533 0.50 -2.69 15.25
CA LEU A 533 0.16 -3.95 14.62
C LEU A 533 -1.35 -4.01 14.38
N ASP A 534 -1.72 -4.58 13.24
CA ASP A 534 -3.10 -4.88 12.87
C ASP A 534 -3.17 -6.27 12.21
N ASN A 535 -4.34 -6.66 11.71
CA ASN A 535 -4.49 -7.95 11.05
C ASN A 535 -3.71 -8.08 9.71
N THR A 536 -3.10 -7.00 9.18
CA THR A 536 -2.28 -6.96 7.96
C THR A 536 -0.80 -6.96 8.32
N LYS A 537 -0.38 -5.92 9.05
CA LYS A 537 0.92 -5.81 9.69
C LYS A 537 0.81 -6.48 11.05
N PHE A 538 0.87 -7.80 11.06
CA PHE A 538 0.57 -8.59 12.27
C PHE A 538 1.77 -8.77 13.19
N GLY A 539 2.98 -8.48 12.70
CA GLY A 539 4.20 -8.58 13.48
C GLY A 539 5.34 -7.73 12.92
N ALA A 540 6.54 -7.90 13.48
CA ALA A 540 7.74 -7.18 13.06
C ALA A 540 9.00 -8.03 13.18
N TRP A 541 9.97 -7.74 12.31
CA TRP A 541 11.36 -8.19 12.34
C TRP A 541 12.20 -6.99 12.74
N ILE A 542 12.98 -7.11 13.81
CA ILE A 542 13.72 -5.97 14.36
C ILE A 542 15.16 -6.36 14.57
N ILE A 543 16.07 -5.58 13.98
CA ILE A 543 17.50 -5.71 14.20
C ILE A 543 17.89 -4.70 15.27
N LEU A 544 18.36 -5.21 16.40
CA LEU A 544 18.82 -4.42 17.54
C LEU A 544 20.25 -3.93 17.26
N ILE A 545 20.47 -2.63 17.42
CA ILE A 545 21.78 -2.00 17.26
C ILE A 545 22.25 -1.51 18.64
N PRO A 546 23.26 -2.15 19.24
CA PRO A 546 23.94 -1.65 20.43
C PRO A 546 24.77 -0.39 20.13
N GLU A 547 25.01 0.45 21.13
CA GLU A 547 25.96 1.57 20.99
C GLU A 547 27.39 1.18 21.38
N THR A 548 27.53 0.21 22.29
CA THR A 548 28.82 -0.19 22.87
C THR A 548 28.99 -1.70 22.87
N LYS A 549 30.24 -2.16 22.99
CA LYS A 549 30.53 -3.59 23.10
C LYS A 549 29.88 -4.23 24.34
N THR A 550 29.83 -3.50 25.45
CA THR A 550 29.14 -3.95 26.68
C THR A 550 27.64 -4.13 26.46
N GLU A 551 26.99 -3.21 25.75
CA GLU A 551 25.58 -3.36 25.38
C GLU A 551 25.36 -4.55 24.46
N TYR A 552 26.27 -4.80 23.51
CA TYR A 552 26.19 -5.96 22.62
C TYR A 552 26.18 -7.28 23.39
N ASP A 553 27.06 -7.43 24.39
CA ASP A 553 27.13 -8.67 25.18
C ASP A 553 25.87 -8.85 26.06
N VAL A 554 25.35 -7.77 26.64
CA VAL A 554 24.08 -7.78 27.39
C VAL A 554 22.90 -8.13 26.48
N ALA A 555 22.84 -7.55 25.28
CA ALA A 555 21.79 -7.83 24.30
C ALA A 555 21.79 -9.29 23.87
N LYS A 556 22.96 -9.88 23.69
CA LYS A 556 23.11 -11.29 23.31
C LYS A 556 22.52 -12.22 24.37
N LEU A 557 22.80 -11.98 25.65
CA LEU A 557 22.21 -12.74 26.76
C LEU A 557 20.68 -12.55 26.82
N ALA A 558 20.22 -11.31 26.70
CA ALA A 558 18.79 -11.00 26.74
C ALA A 558 17.96 -11.66 25.62
N LEU A 559 18.56 -11.89 24.45
CA LEU A 559 17.91 -12.61 23.34
C LEU A 559 17.88 -14.14 23.56
N GLN A 560 18.88 -14.70 24.22
CA GLN A 560 18.94 -16.14 24.53
C GLN A 560 17.94 -16.56 25.61
N GLU A 561 17.70 -15.69 26.59
CA GLU A 561 16.79 -15.92 27.72
C GLU A 561 15.41 -15.28 27.52
N ARG A 562 15.05 -14.93 26.28
CA ARG A 562 13.84 -14.17 25.98
C ARG A 562 12.56 -14.97 26.27
N ASP A 563 11.75 -14.47 27.20
CA ASP A 563 10.46 -15.05 27.60
C ASP A 563 9.23 -14.25 27.11
N ASN A 564 9.44 -13.02 26.63
CA ASN A 564 8.37 -12.08 26.27
C ASN A 564 7.80 -12.23 24.85
N PHE A 565 7.98 -13.39 24.20
CA PHE A 565 7.49 -13.63 22.84
C PHE A 565 5.97 -13.85 22.83
N ASN A 566 5.24 -13.00 22.10
CA ASN A 566 3.79 -13.13 21.91
C ASN A 566 3.47 -13.73 20.54
N LYS A 567 2.90 -14.94 20.52
CA LYS A 567 2.50 -15.64 19.29
C LYS A 567 1.42 -14.93 18.47
N THR A 568 0.55 -14.16 19.13
CA THR A 568 -0.52 -13.39 18.44
C THR A 568 -0.03 -12.07 17.85
N GLN A 569 1.11 -11.57 18.33
CA GLN A 569 1.76 -10.35 17.87
C GLN A 569 3.26 -10.60 17.77
N PRO A 570 3.70 -11.42 16.82
CA PRO A 570 5.05 -11.94 16.79
C PRO A 570 6.05 -10.83 16.48
N ILE A 571 7.06 -10.73 17.34
CA ILE A 571 8.22 -9.85 17.15
C ILE A 571 9.45 -10.75 17.09
N VAL A 572 10.08 -10.82 15.92
CA VAL A 572 11.32 -11.57 15.70
C VAL A 572 12.49 -10.60 15.81
N LEU A 573 13.46 -10.94 16.64
CA LEU A 573 14.59 -10.07 16.95
C LEU A 573 15.88 -10.62 16.34
N SER A 574 16.79 -9.72 16.01
CA SER A 574 18.15 -10.02 15.58
C SER A 574 19.10 -9.04 16.27
N LEU A 575 20.36 -9.42 16.41
CA LEU A 575 21.44 -8.59 16.92
C LEU A 575 22.56 -8.52 15.88
N THR A 576 22.96 -7.30 15.50
CA THR A 576 24.03 -7.10 14.51
C THR A 576 25.41 -7.00 15.18
N PRO A 577 26.43 -7.75 14.70
CA PRO A 577 27.81 -7.54 15.12
C PRO A 577 28.43 -6.25 14.54
N HIS A 578 27.87 -5.71 13.45
CA HIS A 578 28.39 -4.53 12.73
C HIS A 578 27.87 -3.20 13.31
N PHE A 579 27.50 -3.18 14.59
CA PHE A 579 26.86 -2.02 15.22
C PHE A 579 27.76 -0.76 15.23
N GLU A 580 29.07 -0.92 15.41
CA GLU A 580 30.02 0.20 15.44
C GLU A 580 30.06 0.94 14.09
N VAL A 581 30.15 0.18 12.99
CA VAL A 581 30.21 0.74 11.64
C VAL A 581 28.93 1.50 11.30
N ILE A 582 27.77 0.89 11.60
CA ILE A 582 26.46 1.52 11.34
C ILE A 582 26.31 2.80 12.14
N ASN A 583 26.64 2.78 13.44
CA ASN A 583 26.56 3.96 14.29
C ASN A 583 27.51 5.07 13.83
N ASN A 584 28.73 4.74 13.43
CA ASN A 584 29.72 5.73 12.97
C ASN A 584 29.28 6.39 11.67
N TYR A 585 28.89 5.62 10.65
CA TYR A 585 28.38 6.17 9.39
C TYR A 585 27.11 7.00 9.58
N ALA A 586 26.21 6.58 10.48
CA ALA A 586 25.02 7.35 10.78
C ALA A 586 25.34 8.68 11.47
N LYS A 587 26.30 8.71 12.41
CA LYS A 587 26.77 9.94 13.06
C LYS A 587 27.44 10.88 12.07
N GLU A 588 28.30 10.37 11.19
CA GLU A 588 28.98 11.15 10.16
C GLU A 588 28.01 11.75 9.16
N LEU A 589 27.01 10.97 8.72
CA LEU A 589 25.95 11.46 7.84
C LEU A 589 25.16 12.62 8.48
N LEU A 590 24.88 12.53 9.79
CA LEU A 590 24.22 13.61 10.53
C LEU A 590 25.13 14.83 10.67
N ALA A 591 26.43 14.63 10.87
CA ALA A 591 27.41 15.72 10.96
C ALA A 591 27.51 16.48 9.63
N LEU A 592 27.56 15.79 8.49
CA LEU A 592 27.58 16.42 7.16
C LEU A 592 26.32 17.26 6.88
N GLU A 593 25.14 16.79 7.28
CA GLU A 593 23.91 17.58 7.17
C GLU A 593 23.86 18.77 8.12
N TRP A 594 24.48 18.62 9.30
CA TRP A 594 24.61 19.72 10.23
C TRP A 594 25.49 20.83 9.64
N ILE A 595 26.61 20.48 8.99
CA ILE A 595 27.49 21.43 8.29
C ILE A 595 26.71 22.16 7.18
N GLU A 596 25.98 21.41 6.35
CA GLU A 596 25.20 22.00 5.25
C GLU A 596 24.16 23.03 5.73
N LYS A 597 23.53 22.80 6.89
CA LYS A 597 22.51 23.70 7.44
C LYS A 597 23.06 24.85 8.26
N ASN A 598 24.20 24.67 8.94
CA ASN A 598 24.66 25.61 9.97
C ASN A 598 25.92 26.39 9.59
N THR A 599 26.49 26.17 8.41
CA THR A 599 27.73 26.83 7.98
C THR A 599 27.48 27.86 6.86
N PRO A 600 27.45 29.18 7.15
CA PRO A 600 27.11 30.20 6.16
C PRO A 600 28.10 30.32 5.00
N SER A 601 29.37 30.00 5.24
CA SER A 601 30.44 30.03 4.22
C SER A 601 30.21 29.04 3.07
N LEU A 602 29.37 28.02 3.25
CA LEU A 602 29.01 27.05 2.20
C LEU A 602 28.02 27.60 1.17
N ILE A 603 27.28 28.66 1.45
CA ILE A 603 26.26 29.21 0.54
C ILE A 603 26.89 29.77 -0.75
N GLY A 604 28.09 30.33 -0.63
CA GLY A 604 28.85 30.88 -1.76
C GLY A 604 29.72 29.85 -2.49
N ASP A 605 30.06 28.74 -1.84
CA ASP A 605 31.02 27.76 -2.35
C ASP A 605 30.30 26.54 -2.95
N ARG A 606 30.17 26.50 -4.28
CA ARG A 606 29.52 25.38 -4.98
C ARG A 606 30.36 24.10 -4.94
N ILE A 607 31.68 24.22 -4.88
CA ILE A 607 32.62 23.08 -4.87
C ILE A 607 32.49 22.35 -3.54
N ALA A 608 32.56 23.08 -2.41
CA ALA A 608 32.39 22.50 -1.08
C ALA A 608 31.01 21.83 -0.89
N ARG A 609 29.93 22.45 -1.42
CA ARG A 609 28.59 21.85 -1.39
C ARG A 609 28.50 20.55 -2.17
N HIS A 610 29.11 20.51 -3.36
CA HIS A 610 29.10 19.31 -4.18
C HIS A 610 29.85 18.15 -3.52
N GLU A 611 31.00 18.44 -2.90
CA GLU A 611 31.77 17.45 -2.14
C GLU A 611 31.00 16.89 -0.93
N ILE A 612 30.32 17.75 -0.16
CA ILE A 612 29.47 17.31 0.95
C ILE A 612 28.32 16.42 0.45
N GLU A 613 27.70 16.77 -0.67
CA GLU A 613 26.63 15.96 -1.27
C GLU A 613 27.13 14.58 -1.75
N ASN A 614 28.33 14.53 -2.33
CA ASN A 614 28.97 13.28 -2.73
C ASN A 614 29.28 12.39 -1.52
N ARG A 615 29.84 12.94 -0.43
CA ARG A 615 30.10 12.18 0.81
C ARG A 615 28.81 11.66 1.45
N LYS A 616 27.75 12.48 1.55
CA LYS A 616 26.43 12.04 2.04
C LYS A 616 25.86 10.90 1.19
N SER A 617 25.99 10.99 -0.13
CA SER A 617 25.54 9.96 -1.08
C SER A 617 26.32 8.65 -0.88
N HIS A 618 27.64 8.74 -0.73
CA HIS A 618 28.51 7.58 -0.47
C HIS A 618 28.17 6.89 0.86
N LEU A 619 28.06 7.64 1.96
CA LEU A 619 27.70 7.09 3.27
C LEU A 619 26.30 6.47 3.26
N SER A 620 25.33 7.10 2.57
CA SER A 620 23.98 6.55 2.45
C SER A 620 23.97 5.23 1.68
N LEU A 621 24.82 5.08 0.66
CA LEU A 621 24.99 3.82 -0.08
C LEU A 621 25.64 2.75 0.80
N ALA A 622 26.74 3.07 1.47
CA ALA A 622 27.45 2.14 2.36
C ALA A 622 26.56 1.64 3.52
N ILE A 623 25.79 2.54 4.15
CA ILE A 623 24.79 2.17 5.17
C ILE A 623 23.75 1.21 4.58
N ARG A 624 23.27 1.47 3.35
CA ARG A 624 22.26 0.62 2.70
C ARG A 624 22.81 -0.78 2.38
N GLU A 625 24.04 -0.88 1.91
CA GLU A 625 24.71 -2.15 1.61
C GLU A 625 24.87 -2.99 2.87
N ILE A 626 25.45 -2.43 3.93
CA ILE A 626 25.60 -3.12 5.23
C ILE A 626 24.23 -3.62 5.70
N ILE A 627 23.23 -2.75 5.71
CA ILE A 627 21.89 -3.09 6.18
C ILE A 627 21.22 -4.19 5.33
N ALA A 628 21.46 -4.21 4.02
CA ALA A 628 20.95 -5.25 3.13
C ALA A 628 21.53 -6.64 3.49
N ASP A 629 22.81 -6.68 3.84
CA ASP A 629 23.52 -7.91 4.20
C ASP A 629 23.16 -8.40 5.60
N LEU A 630 22.91 -7.50 6.55
CA LEU A 630 22.51 -7.84 7.93
C LEU A 630 21.36 -8.85 7.98
N LYS A 631 20.41 -8.73 7.05
CA LYS A 631 19.24 -9.61 6.98
C LYS A 631 19.65 -11.08 6.85
N ARG A 632 20.70 -11.36 6.08
CA ARG A 632 21.18 -12.72 5.76
C ARG A 632 22.27 -13.20 6.73
N GLU A 633 23.09 -12.27 7.22
CA GLU A 633 24.23 -12.61 8.08
C GLU A 633 23.87 -12.84 9.54
N THR A 634 22.81 -12.20 10.02
CA THR A 634 22.45 -12.22 11.44
C THR A 634 21.56 -13.42 11.81
N GLU A 635 21.65 -13.81 13.07
CA GLU A 635 20.79 -14.83 13.66
C GLU A 635 19.48 -14.22 14.16
N TRP A 636 18.38 -14.91 13.90
CA TRP A 636 17.03 -14.48 14.28
C TRP A 636 16.48 -15.27 15.46
N TYR A 637 15.73 -14.59 16.32
CA TYR A 637 15.22 -15.09 17.60
C TYR A 637 13.71 -14.80 17.76
N THR A 638 12.93 -15.83 18.07
CA THR A 638 11.55 -15.71 18.61
C THR A 638 11.61 -15.78 20.14
N ASP A 639 10.97 -16.78 20.74
CA ASP A 639 11.23 -17.38 22.06
C ASP A 639 12.47 -18.29 22.08
N LYS A 640 13.05 -18.58 20.91
CA LYS A 640 14.24 -19.41 20.73
C LYS A 640 15.04 -18.96 19.51
N LEU A 641 16.29 -19.43 19.42
CA LEU A 641 17.12 -19.25 18.23
C LEU A 641 16.53 -19.99 17.03
N ILE A 642 16.29 -19.26 15.94
CA ILE A 642 15.85 -19.78 14.63
C ILE A 642 17.08 -20.01 13.71
N GLY A 643 18.13 -19.21 13.91
CA GLY A 643 19.36 -19.23 13.10
C GLY A 643 19.38 -18.16 12.01
N LYS A 644 20.33 -18.28 11.07
CA LYS A 644 20.42 -17.40 9.89
C LYS A 644 19.37 -17.79 8.87
N LEU A 645 18.74 -16.81 8.23
CA LEU A 645 17.62 -17.04 7.31
C LEU A 645 17.88 -16.42 5.94
N SER A 646 17.59 -17.20 4.89
CA SER A 646 17.44 -16.67 3.53
C SER A 646 16.11 -15.93 3.37
N ASP A 647 15.97 -15.14 2.30
CA ASP A 647 14.73 -14.42 1.99
C ASP A 647 13.51 -15.36 1.90
N ALA A 648 13.69 -16.56 1.34
CA ALA A 648 12.65 -17.58 1.28
C ALA A 648 12.32 -18.14 2.67
N SER A 649 13.33 -18.37 3.51
CA SER A 649 13.15 -18.91 4.86
C SER A 649 12.45 -17.91 5.78
N MET A 650 12.74 -16.61 5.66
CA MET A 650 12.01 -15.56 6.38
C MET A 650 10.54 -15.52 6.01
N SER A 651 10.21 -15.63 4.72
CA SER A 651 8.82 -15.68 4.26
C SER A 651 8.09 -16.93 4.80
N ARG A 652 8.80 -18.05 4.94
CA ARG A 652 8.29 -19.28 5.56
C ARG A 652 7.99 -19.06 7.04
N VAL A 653 8.94 -18.53 7.81
CA VAL A 653 8.75 -18.21 9.25
C VAL A 653 7.59 -17.23 9.43
N ALA A 654 7.53 -16.17 8.62
CA ALA A 654 6.39 -15.24 8.66
C ALA A 654 5.06 -15.92 8.32
N SER A 655 5.05 -16.93 7.43
CA SER A 655 3.85 -17.71 7.14
C SER A 655 3.44 -18.60 8.31
N ASP A 656 4.39 -19.31 8.92
CA ASP A 656 4.11 -20.19 10.06
C ASP A 656 3.58 -19.38 11.26
N LEU A 657 4.18 -18.21 11.52
CA LEU A 657 3.71 -17.26 12.53
C LEU A 657 2.33 -16.67 12.21
N ALA A 658 2.03 -16.39 10.94
CA ALA A 658 0.70 -15.94 10.53
C ALA A 658 -0.35 -17.05 10.69
N THR A 659 0.00 -18.30 10.40
CA THR A 659 -0.88 -19.45 10.60
C THR A 659 -1.14 -19.70 12.09
N GLU A 660 -0.14 -19.51 12.96
CA GLU A 660 -0.32 -19.63 14.41
C GLU A 660 -1.15 -18.47 14.98
N ALA A 661 -0.85 -17.23 14.60
CA ALA A 661 -1.58 -16.04 15.03
C ALA A 661 -3.03 -15.99 14.50
N PHE A 662 -3.28 -16.54 13.32
CA PHE A 662 -4.60 -16.54 12.67
C PHE A 662 -5.04 -17.97 12.31
N SER A 663 -5.03 -18.85 13.29
CA SER A 663 -5.34 -20.28 13.13
C SER A 663 -6.77 -20.55 12.64
N LYS A 664 -7.70 -19.62 12.86
CA LYS A 664 -9.09 -19.69 12.37
C LYS A 664 -9.34 -18.79 11.14
N SER A 665 -8.30 -18.30 10.47
CA SER A 665 -8.46 -17.45 9.27
C SER A 665 -9.27 -18.17 8.18
N LEU A 666 -10.29 -17.48 7.66
CA LEU A 666 -11.11 -17.95 6.54
C LEU A 666 -10.26 -18.19 5.29
N SER A 667 -10.72 -19.10 4.42
CA SER A 667 -10.13 -19.36 3.11
C SER A 667 -11.04 -18.80 2.01
N ILE A 668 -11.00 -17.47 1.83
CA ILE A 668 -11.78 -16.76 0.82
C ILE A 668 -10.81 -16.13 -0.17
N HIS A 669 -10.79 -16.59 -1.42
CA HIS A 669 -9.81 -16.13 -2.42
C HIS A 669 -10.32 -14.91 -3.21
N THR A 670 -10.35 -13.75 -2.56
CA THR A 670 -10.69 -12.47 -3.20
C THR A 670 -9.66 -11.39 -2.84
N GLU A 671 -8.72 -11.13 -3.75
CA GLU A 671 -7.69 -10.12 -3.52
C GLU A 671 -8.29 -8.71 -3.40
N LEU A 672 -9.41 -8.46 -4.09
CA LEU A 672 -10.12 -7.18 -4.06
C LEU A 672 -10.68 -6.84 -2.68
N LEU A 673 -11.18 -7.85 -1.93
CA LEU A 673 -11.82 -7.64 -0.62
C LEU A 673 -10.98 -8.05 0.58
N ASN A 674 -9.98 -8.92 0.41
CA ASN A 674 -9.00 -9.25 1.45
C ASN A 674 -7.98 -8.12 1.67
N ASN A 675 -8.49 -6.90 1.82
CA ASN A 675 -7.72 -5.70 2.05
C ASN A 675 -8.43 -4.83 3.09
N ASN A 676 -7.65 -4.15 3.94
CA ASN A 676 -8.21 -3.17 4.88
C ASN A 676 -8.63 -1.87 4.19
N LYS A 677 -8.15 -1.61 2.96
CA LYS A 677 -8.55 -0.48 2.12
C LYS A 677 -8.85 -0.98 0.70
N PRO A 678 -10.05 -1.53 0.46
CA PRO A 678 -10.47 -1.93 -0.89
C PRO A 678 -10.52 -0.74 -1.84
N SER A 679 -10.36 -0.98 -3.14
CA SER A 679 -10.46 0.05 -4.17
C SER A 679 -11.91 0.58 -4.30
N GLY A 680 -12.07 1.75 -4.92
CA GLY A 680 -13.40 2.30 -5.20
C GLY A 680 -14.28 1.36 -6.05
N SER A 681 -13.68 0.66 -7.01
CA SER A 681 -14.38 -0.35 -7.83
C SER A 681 -14.77 -1.59 -7.03
N ALA A 682 -13.91 -2.07 -6.13
CA ALA A 682 -14.21 -3.20 -5.26
C ALA A 682 -15.35 -2.87 -4.29
N ASN A 683 -15.33 -1.67 -3.68
CA ASN A 683 -16.43 -1.18 -2.84
C ASN A 683 -17.73 -1.01 -3.64
N GLY A 684 -17.65 -0.52 -4.89
CA GLY A 684 -18.81 -0.45 -5.79
C GLY A 684 -19.45 -1.82 -6.03
N ALA A 685 -18.64 -2.84 -6.31
CA ALA A 685 -19.09 -4.22 -6.50
C ALA A 685 -19.70 -4.83 -5.22
N VAL A 686 -19.09 -4.61 -4.04
CA VAL A 686 -19.67 -5.05 -2.76
C VAL A 686 -21.00 -4.38 -2.52
N ASN A 687 -21.10 -3.06 -2.69
CA ASN A 687 -22.33 -2.32 -2.46
C ASN A 687 -23.46 -2.82 -3.38
N ALA A 688 -23.15 -3.11 -4.65
CA ALA A 688 -24.11 -3.70 -5.59
C ALA A 688 -24.54 -5.11 -5.15
N LEU A 689 -23.61 -5.95 -4.67
CA LEU A 689 -23.92 -7.27 -4.12
C LEU A 689 -24.84 -7.17 -2.89
N LEU A 690 -24.51 -6.29 -1.92
CA LEU A 690 -25.30 -6.12 -0.69
C LEU A 690 -26.75 -5.73 -1.00
N ARG A 691 -26.97 -4.81 -1.96
CA ARG A 691 -28.33 -4.44 -2.38
C ARG A 691 -29.06 -5.61 -3.01
N ARG A 692 -28.41 -6.36 -3.91
CA ARG A 692 -29.00 -7.56 -4.54
C ARG A 692 -29.37 -8.63 -3.53
N MET A 693 -28.54 -8.86 -2.51
CA MET A 693 -28.82 -9.79 -1.41
C MET A 693 -30.10 -9.46 -0.64
N VAL A 694 -30.57 -8.21 -0.70
CA VAL A 694 -31.81 -7.77 -0.05
C VAL A 694 -32.98 -7.69 -1.04
N LEU A 695 -32.77 -7.13 -2.23
CA LEU A 695 -33.83 -6.88 -3.20
C LEU A 695 -34.26 -8.13 -3.98
N ASN A 696 -33.34 -9.05 -4.27
CA ASN A 696 -33.57 -10.23 -5.11
C ASN A 696 -33.58 -11.54 -4.29
N ARG A 697 -33.99 -11.46 -3.02
CA ARG A 697 -34.10 -12.64 -2.15
C ARG A 697 -35.09 -13.64 -2.72
N GLY A 698 -34.80 -14.93 -2.56
CA GLY A 698 -35.65 -16.00 -3.10
C GLY A 698 -35.36 -16.33 -4.56
N GLU A 699 -34.69 -15.47 -5.33
CA GLU A 699 -34.41 -15.71 -6.74
C GLU A 699 -33.16 -16.57 -6.94
N LYS A 700 -33.16 -17.41 -7.98
CA LYS A 700 -31.94 -18.12 -8.39
C LYS A 700 -30.85 -17.10 -8.73
N ASP A 701 -29.63 -17.34 -8.25
CA ASP A 701 -28.47 -16.48 -8.48
C ASP A 701 -28.70 -14.99 -8.15
N LEU A 702 -29.55 -14.66 -7.17
CA LEU A 702 -29.88 -13.27 -6.80
C LEU A 702 -30.33 -12.40 -8.00
N GLY A 703 -31.00 -13.02 -8.98
CA GLY A 703 -31.53 -12.31 -10.16
C GLY A 703 -30.45 -11.83 -11.14
N PHE A 704 -29.27 -12.46 -11.17
CA PHE A 704 -28.29 -12.20 -12.22
C PHE A 704 -28.79 -12.68 -13.58
N GLU A 705 -28.74 -11.81 -14.59
CA GLU A 705 -29.09 -12.18 -15.97
C GLU A 705 -28.06 -13.16 -16.56
N GLU A 706 -28.54 -14.21 -17.22
CA GLU A 706 -27.68 -15.18 -17.91
C GLU A 706 -26.81 -14.50 -18.98
N GLY A 707 -25.50 -14.79 -18.97
CA GLY A 707 -24.54 -14.22 -19.92
C GLY A 707 -24.00 -12.82 -19.55
N LYS A 708 -24.49 -12.19 -18.48
CA LYS A 708 -23.90 -10.95 -17.93
C LYS A 708 -23.11 -11.25 -16.65
N TYR A 709 -21.85 -10.82 -16.62
CA TYR A 709 -20.93 -11.08 -15.51
C TYR A 709 -20.38 -9.77 -14.93
N PRO A 710 -21.21 -8.95 -14.26
CA PRO A 710 -20.74 -7.74 -13.60
C PRO A 710 -19.84 -8.08 -12.40
N ALA A 711 -19.14 -7.09 -11.85
CA ALA A 711 -18.14 -7.33 -10.80
C ALA A 711 -18.72 -8.01 -9.54
N GLU A 712 -19.94 -7.65 -9.15
CA GLU A 712 -20.67 -8.25 -8.03
C GLU A 712 -21.03 -9.74 -8.25
N TRP A 713 -21.11 -10.21 -9.51
CA TRP A 713 -21.36 -11.62 -9.81
C TRP A 713 -20.19 -12.50 -9.37
N GLY A 714 -18.95 -12.05 -9.60
CA GLY A 714 -17.76 -12.77 -9.14
C GLY A 714 -17.69 -12.84 -7.62
N LEU A 715 -18.10 -11.77 -6.93
CA LEU A 715 -18.18 -11.75 -5.47
C LEU A 715 -19.28 -12.68 -4.93
N TYR A 716 -20.45 -12.72 -5.58
CA TYR A 716 -21.51 -13.68 -5.27
C TYR A 716 -21.00 -15.13 -5.35
N LYS A 717 -20.31 -15.47 -6.45
CA LYS A 717 -19.74 -16.82 -6.65
C LYS A 717 -18.78 -17.21 -5.52
N ILE A 718 -17.87 -16.31 -5.14
CA ILE A 718 -16.85 -16.57 -4.11
C ILE A 718 -17.44 -16.61 -2.69
N LEU A 719 -18.28 -15.62 -2.34
CA LEU A 719 -18.74 -15.43 -0.96
C LEU A 719 -19.97 -16.24 -0.60
N LEU A 720 -20.87 -16.50 -1.57
CA LEU A 720 -22.18 -17.08 -1.29
C LEU A 720 -22.37 -18.48 -1.89
N GLU A 721 -22.00 -18.67 -3.16
CA GLU A 721 -22.21 -19.97 -3.82
C GLU A 721 -21.12 -21.00 -3.40
N GLN A 722 -19.84 -20.64 -3.47
CA GLN A 722 -18.72 -21.54 -3.12
C GLN A 722 -18.72 -21.94 -1.64
N THR A 723 -19.10 -21.02 -0.75
CA THR A 723 -19.26 -21.30 0.69
C THR A 723 -20.49 -22.17 0.97
N GLY A 724 -21.33 -22.38 -0.05
CA GLY A 724 -22.58 -23.12 0.02
C GLY A 724 -23.63 -22.43 0.85
N ILE A 725 -23.54 -21.13 1.13
CA ILE A 725 -24.52 -20.47 2.00
C ILE A 725 -25.82 -20.18 1.26
N TYR A 726 -25.78 -19.89 -0.04
CA TYR A 726 -26.96 -19.63 -0.85
C TYR A 726 -27.42 -20.91 -1.55
N GLN A 727 -28.57 -21.45 -1.15
CA GLN A 727 -29.05 -22.75 -1.62
C GLN A 727 -30.54 -22.72 -1.96
N LYS A 728 -30.95 -23.58 -2.89
CA LYS A 728 -32.37 -23.83 -3.18
C LYS A 728 -33.02 -24.46 -1.96
N GLN A 729 -34.12 -23.89 -1.48
CA GLN A 729 -34.87 -24.44 -0.36
C GLN A 729 -35.54 -25.76 -0.79
N TYR A 730 -35.49 -26.76 0.11
CA TYR A 730 -36.04 -28.09 -0.18
C TYR A 730 -37.55 -28.01 -0.46
N GLY A 731 -37.96 -28.51 -1.63
CA GLY A 731 -39.38 -28.55 -2.02
C GLY A 731 -39.97 -27.21 -2.50
N SER A 732 -39.18 -26.15 -2.69
CA SER A 732 -39.64 -24.87 -3.23
C SER A 732 -38.78 -24.40 -4.42
N GLU A 733 -39.28 -23.44 -5.21
CA GLU A 733 -38.49 -22.78 -6.27
C GLU A 733 -37.61 -21.64 -5.74
N TYR A 734 -37.66 -21.37 -4.44
CA TYR A 734 -36.98 -20.24 -3.82
C TYR A 734 -35.58 -20.60 -3.31
N TYR A 735 -34.70 -19.61 -3.28
CA TYR A 735 -33.34 -19.72 -2.74
C TYR A 735 -33.19 -18.91 -1.46
N LEU A 736 -32.50 -19.45 -0.46
CA LEU A 736 -32.29 -18.83 0.85
C LEU A 736 -30.82 -18.85 1.24
N LEU A 737 -30.42 -17.90 2.09
CA LEU A 737 -29.17 -17.97 2.82
C LEU A 737 -29.37 -18.90 4.02
N GLY A 738 -28.68 -20.04 4.05
CA GLY A 738 -28.73 -21.03 5.12
C GLY A 738 -27.41 -21.15 5.87
N MET A 739 -27.18 -22.26 6.57
CA MET A 739 -25.89 -22.50 7.22
C MET A 739 -24.78 -22.71 6.17
N PRO A 740 -23.58 -22.14 6.38
CA PRO A 740 -22.45 -22.34 5.49
C PRO A 740 -22.01 -23.81 5.49
N LYS A 741 -21.64 -24.33 4.31
CA LYS A 741 -21.02 -25.67 4.18
C LYS A 741 -19.51 -25.62 4.41
N ASP A 742 -18.90 -24.46 4.24
CA ASP A 742 -17.49 -24.24 4.56
C ASP A 742 -17.26 -24.30 6.08
N SER A 743 -16.39 -25.22 6.50
CA SER A 743 -16.11 -25.49 7.92
C SER A 743 -15.54 -24.29 8.70
N LYS A 744 -14.72 -23.44 8.06
CA LYS A 744 -14.11 -22.28 8.72
C LYS A 744 -15.10 -21.14 8.88
N LEU A 745 -15.94 -20.93 7.87
CA LEU A 745 -17.04 -19.96 7.93
C LEU A 745 -18.11 -20.41 8.93
N LEU A 746 -18.42 -21.71 9.00
CA LEU A 746 -19.30 -22.27 10.02
C LEU A 746 -18.75 -22.01 11.42
N GLN A 747 -17.46 -22.28 11.63
CA GLN A 747 -16.81 -21.99 12.91
C GLN A 747 -16.84 -20.49 13.27
N LEU A 748 -16.70 -19.59 12.29
CA LEU A 748 -16.87 -18.15 12.52
C LEU A 748 -18.30 -17.82 12.96
N TRP A 749 -19.32 -18.44 12.38
CA TRP A 749 -20.71 -18.23 12.77
C TRP A 749 -20.96 -18.71 14.19
N ASP A 750 -20.50 -19.90 14.54
CA ASP A 750 -20.66 -20.45 15.89
C ASP A 750 -19.95 -19.58 16.96
N ASP A 751 -18.71 -19.17 16.70
CA ASP A 751 -17.97 -18.26 17.58
C ASP A 751 -18.63 -16.87 17.66
N THR A 752 -19.26 -16.40 16.57
CA THR A 752 -20.02 -15.13 16.56
C THR A 752 -21.32 -15.26 17.35
N ASP A 753 -22.05 -16.39 17.24
CA ASP A 753 -23.23 -16.68 18.05
C ASP A 753 -22.88 -16.65 19.54
N LEU A 754 -21.79 -17.32 19.95
CA LEU A 754 -21.28 -17.28 21.32
C LEU A 754 -20.90 -15.86 21.77
N PHE A 755 -20.21 -15.10 20.91
CA PHE A 755 -19.85 -13.72 21.18
C PHE A 755 -21.08 -12.82 21.39
N LEU A 756 -22.16 -13.04 20.64
CA LEU A 756 -23.39 -12.26 20.80
C LEU A 756 -24.22 -12.71 21.99
N ALA A 757 -24.27 -14.01 22.31
CA ALA A 757 -25.07 -14.56 23.40
C ALA A 757 -24.66 -14.02 24.79
N GLU A 758 -23.41 -13.61 24.98
CA GLU A 758 -22.91 -13.00 26.22
C GLU A 758 -23.35 -11.54 26.41
N ARG A 759 -24.02 -10.93 25.43
CA ARG A 759 -24.31 -9.49 25.36
C ARG A 759 -25.81 -9.25 25.09
N ASP A 760 -26.39 -8.22 25.70
CA ASP A 760 -27.78 -7.85 25.42
C ASP A 760 -27.94 -7.21 24.03
N LYS A 761 -27.08 -6.24 23.71
CA LYS A 761 -26.95 -5.63 22.38
C LYS A 761 -25.48 -5.49 22.02
N CYS A 762 -25.17 -5.63 20.73
CA CYS A 762 -23.82 -5.47 20.20
C CYS A 762 -23.86 -4.57 18.96
N THR A 763 -22.97 -3.59 18.89
CA THR A 763 -22.81 -2.77 17.68
C THR A 763 -22.09 -3.57 16.59
N VAL A 764 -22.35 -3.24 15.32
CA VAL A 764 -21.64 -3.89 14.19
C VAL A 764 -20.13 -3.66 14.27
N LYS A 765 -19.71 -2.50 14.76
CA LYS A 765 -18.30 -2.16 14.99
C LYS A 765 -17.61 -3.13 15.95
N GLU A 766 -18.30 -3.56 17.01
CA GLU A 766 -17.74 -4.51 17.97
C GLU A 766 -17.56 -5.90 17.35
N ILE A 767 -18.51 -6.32 16.51
CA ILE A 767 -18.42 -7.58 15.76
C ILE A 767 -17.26 -7.51 14.77
N TYR A 768 -17.13 -6.41 14.02
CA TYR A 768 -15.99 -6.19 13.13
C TYR A 768 -14.66 -6.25 13.88
N LYS A 769 -14.58 -5.64 15.07
CA LYS A 769 -13.39 -5.68 15.91
C LYS A 769 -13.09 -7.09 16.41
N PHE A 770 -14.11 -7.87 16.77
CA PHE A 770 -13.99 -9.28 17.12
C PHE A 770 -13.41 -10.10 15.95
N TRP A 771 -13.97 -9.92 14.75
CA TRP A 771 -13.50 -10.56 13.52
C TRP A 771 -12.08 -10.13 13.08
N GLU A 772 -11.69 -8.88 13.32
CA GLU A 772 -10.36 -8.35 13.01
C GLU A 772 -9.26 -8.94 13.90
N GLN A 773 -9.58 -9.46 15.09
CA GLN A 773 -8.60 -9.97 16.04
C GLN A 773 -8.19 -11.42 15.76
N SER A 774 -7.07 -11.85 16.34
CA SER A 774 -6.70 -13.26 16.44
C SER A 774 -7.81 -14.03 17.17
N PRO A 775 -8.23 -15.22 16.71
CA PRO A 775 -7.56 -16.07 15.71
C PRO A 775 -8.06 -15.91 14.25
N TYR A 776 -8.95 -14.95 13.96
CA TYR A 776 -9.54 -14.82 12.62
C TYR A 776 -8.79 -13.83 11.72
N GLY A 777 -8.62 -12.58 12.16
CA GLY A 777 -7.90 -11.56 11.40
C GLY A 777 -8.57 -11.12 10.10
N ILE A 778 -9.90 -11.03 10.07
CA ILE A 778 -10.70 -10.70 8.87
C ILE A 778 -10.48 -9.25 8.46
N LYS A 779 -10.29 -9.04 7.15
CA LYS A 779 -10.04 -7.75 6.53
C LYS A 779 -11.31 -6.91 6.42
N LYS A 780 -11.15 -5.58 6.50
CA LYS A 780 -12.27 -4.63 6.43
C LYS A 780 -13.12 -4.76 5.18
N GLY A 781 -12.51 -5.09 4.03
CA GLY A 781 -13.25 -5.27 2.78
C GLY A 781 -14.27 -6.42 2.77
N LEU A 782 -14.15 -7.37 3.71
CA LEU A 782 -15.10 -8.48 3.85
C LEU A 782 -16.15 -8.25 4.94
N HIS A 783 -16.03 -7.19 5.74
CA HIS A 783 -16.87 -6.98 6.91
C HIS A 783 -18.36 -6.91 6.57
N SER A 784 -18.76 -5.96 5.72
CA SER A 784 -20.18 -5.76 5.40
C SER A 784 -20.80 -6.93 4.65
N SER A 785 -20.05 -7.59 3.77
CA SER A 785 -20.53 -8.76 3.03
C SER A 785 -20.71 -9.97 3.94
N LEU A 786 -19.73 -10.29 4.78
CA LEU A 786 -19.85 -11.38 5.75
C LEU A 786 -20.94 -11.08 6.78
N PHE A 787 -21.05 -9.85 7.26
CA PHE A 787 -22.06 -9.48 8.26
C PHE A 787 -23.48 -9.55 7.73
N LEU A 788 -23.74 -9.01 6.53
CA LEU A 788 -25.06 -9.17 5.92
C LEU A 788 -25.36 -10.66 5.68
N THR A 789 -24.37 -11.41 5.18
CA THR A 789 -24.48 -12.86 4.97
C THR A 789 -24.83 -13.59 6.28
N TYR A 790 -24.17 -13.24 7.39
CA TYR A 790 -24.42 -13.80 8.72
C TYR A 790 -25.86 -13.58 9.17
N ILE A 791 -26.31 -12.33 9.17
CA ILE A 791 -27.65 -12.02 9.67
C ILE A 791 -28.73 -12.66 8.81
N LEU A 792 -28.57 -12.63 7.48
CA LEU A 792 -29.54 -13.27 6.58
C LEU A 792 -29.55 -14.80 6.72
N SER A 793 -28.42 -15.42 7.05
CA SER A 793 -28.38 -16.87 7.31
C SER A 793 -29.02 -17.30 8.63
N LYS A 794 -29.22 -16.35 9.54
CA LYS A 794 -29.77 -16.54 10.89
C LYS A 794 -31.05 -15.71 11.08
N GLU A 795 -31.76 -15.43 9.98
CA GLU A 795 -32.99 -14.65 9.96
C GLU A 795 -34.05 -15.36 10.83
N GLY A 796 -34.34 -14.80 12.01
CA GLY A 796 -35.17 -15.42 13.06
C GLY A 796 -34.53 -15.48 14.45
N ASN A 797 -33.19 -15.51 14.52
CA ASN A 797 -32.42 -15.53 15.76
C ASN A 797 -31.77 -14.17 16.07
N ILE A 798 -31.90 -13.18 15.20
CA ILE A 798 -31.23 -11.88 15.33
C ILE A 798 -32.26 -10.77 15.15
N ALA A 799 -32.31 -9.85 16.11
CA ALA A 799 -33.04 -8.58 16.03
C ALA A 799 -32.06 -7.44 15.69
N ALA A 800 -32.38 -6.64 14.67
CA ALA A 800 -31.58 -5.48 14.28
C ALA A 800 -32.24 -4.18 14.77
N TYR A 801 -31.41 -3.21 15.18
CA TYR A 801 -31.84 -1.88 15.59
C TYR A 801 -31.00 -0.83 14.86
N LEU A 802 -31.61 0.31 14.55
CA LEU A 802 -30.96 1.49 13.99
C LEU A 802 -31.23 2.67 14.91
N GLN A 803 -30.17 3.28 15.46
CA GLN A 803 -30.27 4.37 16.44
C GLN A 803 -31.23 4.05 17.60
N GLY A 804 -31.18 2.80 18.08
CA GLY A 804 -32.04 2.29 19.15
C GLY A 804 -33.46 1.88 18.73
N MET A 805 -33.89 2.16 17.49
CA MET A 805 -35.20 1.76 16.96
C MET A 805 -35.12 0.38 16.31
N TYR A 806 -36.05 -0.51 16.68
CA TYR A 806 -36.13 -1.86 16.10
C TYR A 806 -36.46 -1.81 14.60
N LEU A 807 -35.74 -2.61 13.81
CA LEU A 807 -35.98 -2.77 12.37
C LEU A 807 -36.78 -4.06 12.09
N PRO A 808 -38.02 -3.95 11.58
CA PRO A 808 -38.85 -5.12 11.29
C PRO A 808 -38.34 -5.98 10.12
N GLU A 809 -37.53 -5.41 9.24
CA GLU A 809 -36.95 -6.14 8.12
C GLU A 809 -35.58 -5.56 7.77
N ILE A 810 -34.72 -6.40 7.23
CA ILE A 810 -33.43 -6.00 6.68
C ILE A 810 -33.70 -5.50 5.26
N SER A 811 -33.90 -4.20 5.11
CA SER A 811 -34.24 -3.54 3.84
C SER A 811 -33.02 -2.90 3.16
N GLU A 812 -33.21 -2.31 1.98
CA GLU A 812 -32.16 -1.53 1.31
C GLU A 812 -31.64 -0.38 2.18
N LEU A 813 -32.51 0.24 2.98
CA LEU A 813 -32.13 1.28 3.94
C LEU A 813 -31.11 0.75 4.96
N PHE A 814 -31.29 -0.47 5.45
CA PHE A 814 -30.33 -1.11 6.35
C PHE A 814 -28.95 -1.25 5.69
N VAL A 815 -28.92 -1.64 4.41
CA VAL A 815 -27.67 -1.74 3.64
C VAL A 815 -26.99 -0.38 3.51
N ASP A 816 -27.74 0.69 3.27
CA ASP A 816 -27.19 2.05 3.21
C ASP A 816 -26.51 2.48 4.51
N TYR A 817 -27.13 2.21 5.67
CA TYR A 817 -26.53 2.46 6.97
C TYR A 817 -25.35 1.54 7.26
N LEU A 818 -25.43 0.26 6.88
CA LEU A 818 -24.31 -0.68 7.01
C LEU A 818 -23.06 -0.21 6.25
N ILE A 819 -23.23 0.39 5.08
CA ILE A 819 -22.12 0.90 4.25
C ILE A 819 -21.59 2.24 4.80
N LYS A 820 -22.46 3.18 5.17
CA LYS A 820 -22.07 4.56 5.52
C LYS A 820 -21.77 4.75 7.01
N GLU A 821 -22.61 4.20 7.88
CA GLU A 821 -22.67 4.51 9.32
C GLU A 821 -22.89 3.23 10.15
N SER A 822 -22.03 2.22 9.95
CA SER A 822 -22.14 0.92 10.66
C SER A 822 -22.16 0.99 12.20
N ASN A 823 -21.74 2.12 12.80
CA ASN A 823 -21.82 2.31 14.25
C ASN A 823 -23.25 2.49 14.77
N ASP A 824 -24.17 2.94 13.90
CA ASP A 824 -25.56 3.21 14.26
C ASP A 824 -26.44 1.95 14.22
N VAL A 825 -25.87 0.85 13.73
CA VAL A 825 -26.51 -0.46 13.65
C VAL A 825 -26.13 -1.28 14.88
N GLU A 826 -27.14 -1.76 15.60
CA GLU A 826 -27.01 -2.68 16.71
C GLU A 826 -27.74 -3.99 16.40
N ILE A 827 -27.23 -5.10 16.90
CA ILE A 827 -27.92 -6.38 16.84
C ILE A 827 -28.06 -7.00 18.24
N LYS A 828 -29.15 -7.73 18.41
CA LYS A 828 -29.42 -8.56 19.59
C LYS A 828 -29.62 -9.99 19.13
N TYR A 829 -28.81 -10.89 19.66
CA TYR A 829 -28.98 -12.32 19.44
C TYR A 829 -30.07 -12.85 20.38
N ILE A 830 -30.97 -13.63 19.82
CA ILE A 830 -32.10 -14.24 20.51
C ILE A 830 -31.90 -15.73 20.38
N ASP A 831 -31.54 -16.36 21.50
CA ASP A 831 -31.48 -17.80 21.57
C ASP A 831 -32.90 -18.36 21.42
N MET A 832 -33.19 -18.90 20.22
CA MET A 832 -34.45 -19.57 19.91
C MET A 832 -34.26 -21.05 20.17
N SER A 833 -34.49 -21.47 21.42
CA SER A 833 -34.64 -22.88 21.76
C SER A 833 -35.75 -23.54 20.92
N GLU A 834 -35.68 -24.86 20.71
CA GLU A 834 -36.76 -25.62 20.04
C GLU A 834 -38.12 -25.34 20.71
N SER A 835 -38.14 -25.20 22.05
CA SER A 835 -39.33 -24.83 22.81
C SER A 835 -39.93 -23.48 22.42
N ARG A 836 -39.11 -22.45 22.15
CA ARG A 836 -39.57 -21.13 21.70
C ARG A 836 -40.15 -21.18 20.30
N GLN A 837 -39.57 -22.00 19.41
CA GLN A 837 -40.12 -22.20 18.06
C GLN A 837 -41.48 -22.91 18.10
N ASP A 838 -41.61 -23.93 18.95
CA ASP A 838 -42.87 -24.64 19.13
C ASP A 838 -43.94 -23.75 19.77
N TYR A 839 -43.56 -22.89 20.74
CA TYR A 839 -44.45 -21.85 21.28
C TYR A 839 -44.98 -20.91 20.20
N VAL A 840 -44.10 -20.38 19.33
CA VAL A 840 -44.50 -19.48 18.24
C VAL A 840 -45.42 -20.17 17.23
N ARG A 841 -45.13 -21.43 16.88
CA ARG A 841 -45.99 -22.23 15.98
C ARG A 841 -47.36 -22.50 16.59
N GLN A 842 -47.41 -22.82 17.88
CA GLN A 842 -48.66 -23.07 18.60
C GLN A 842 -49.48 -21.78 18.76
N LEU A 843 -48.83 -20.67 19.11
CA LEU A 843 -49.46 -19.35 19.17
C LEU A 843 -50.05 -18.94 17.82
N HIS A 844 -49.31 -19.14 16.73
CA HIS A 844 -49.82 -18.92 15.38
C HIS A 844 -51.02 -19.81 15.05
N HIS A 845 -50.95 -21.10 15.38
CA HIS A 845 -52.02 -22.05 15.13
C HIS A 845 -53.33 -21.64 15.83
N ASP A 846 -53.27 -21.33 17.11
CA ASP A 846 -54.43 -20.97 17.92
C ASP A 846 -55.03 -19.62 17.51
N LEU A 847 -54.18 -18.62 17.23
CA LEU A 847 -54.64 -17.32 16.73
C LEU A 847 -55.28 -17.44 15.33
N SER A 848 -54.69 -18.23 14.43
CA SER A 848 -55.21 -18.44 13.07
C SER A 848 -56.55 -19.19 13.05
N LYS A 849 -56.80 -20.02 14.05
CA LYS A 849 -58.05 -20.77 14.21
C LYS A 849 -59.20 -19.88 14.68
N GLU A 850 -58.92 -18.98 15.62
CA GLU A 850 -59.95 -18.15 16.29
C GLU A 850 -60.18 -16.81 15.58
N PHE A 851 -59.15 -16.23 14.94
CA PHE A 851 -59.21 -14.89 14.34
C PHE A 851 -58.84 -14.90 12.85
N LYS A 852 -59.75 -14.40 12.00
CA LYS A 852 -59.56 -14.35 10.54
C LYS A 852 -58.34 -13.52 10.12
N SER A 853 -57.99 -12.49 10.89
CA SER A 853 -56.85 -11.60 10.64
C SER A 853 -55.48 -12.30 10.69
N PHE A 854 -55.41 -13.46 11.35
CA PHE A 854 -54.18 -14.24 11.53
C PHE A 854 -54.06 -15.43 10.56
N LYS A 855 -55.13 -15.78 9.83
CA LYS A 855 -55.16 -16.96 8.92
C LYS A 855 -54.09 -16.98 7.83
N TYR A 856 -53.63 -15.80 7.40
CA TYR A 856 -52.58 -15.64 6.38
C TYR A 856 -51.24 -15.12 6.97
N CYS A 857 -51.10 -15.17 8.30
CA CYS A 857 -49.87 -14.83 8.99
C CYS A 857 -48.84 -15.96 8.82
N GLN A 858 -47.56 -15.63 8.81
CA GLN A 858 -46.46 -16.60 8.91
C GLN A 858 -46.24 -16.99 10.37
N PRO A 859 -45.85 -18.25 10.68
CA PRO A 859 -45.59 -18.72 12.04
C PRO A 859 -44.22 -18.24 12.54
N ASN A 860 -44.02 -16.92 12.59
CA ASN A 860 -42.83 -16.29 13.13
C ASN A 860 -43.20 -15.12 14.07
N THR A 861 -42.31 -14.81 15.02
CA THR A 861 -42.55 -13.82 16.08
C THR A 861 -42.94 -12.45 15.53
N LEU A 862 -42.32 -12.05 14.42
CA LEU A 862 -42.45 -10.72 13.85
C LEU A 862 -43.82 -10.50 13.23
N ASP A 863 -44.27 -11.42 12.39
CA ASP A 863 -45.54 -11.30 11.70
C ASP A 863 -46.71 -11.44 12.68
N ILE A 864 -46.61 -12.35 13.66
CA ILE A 864 -47.59 -12.45 14.75
C ILE A 864 -47.67 -11.14 15.54
N SER A 865 -46.53 -10.56 15.92
CA SER A 865 -46.50 -9.29 16.66
C SER A 865 -47.10 -8.13 15.86
N ARG A 866 -46.76 -8.02 14.56
CA ARG A 866 -47.34 -7.00 13.67
C ARG A 866 -48.86 -7.16 13.58
N LYS A 867 -49.35 -8.40 13.48
CA LYS A 867 -50.79 -8.68 13.43
C LYS A 867 -51.49 -8.39 14.76
N LEU A 868 -50.85 -8.65 15.91
CA LEU A 868 -51.39 -8.28 17.22
C LEU A 868 -51.49 -6.76 17.42
N VAL A 869 -50.48 -6.00 16.99
CA VAL A 869 -50.53 -4.53 17.03
C VAL A 869 -51.57 -3.98 16.05
N ALA A 870 -51.64 -4.55 14.83
CA ALA A 870 -52.67 -4.20 13.86
C ALA A 870 -54.08 -4.54 14.35
N PHE A 871 -54.25 -5.63 15.08
CA PHE A 871 -55.52 -6.02 15.70
C PHE A 871 -56.04 -4.89 16.61
N ILE A 872 -55.20 -4.38 17.52
CA ILE A 872 -55.52 -3.24 18.40
C ILE A 872 -55.85 -1.97 17.61
N ASN A 873 -55.05 -1.63 16.60
CA ASN A 873 -55.25 -0.41 15.82
C ASN A 873 -56.54 -0.41 14.99
N ASN A 874 -57.10 -1.59 14.70
CA ASN A 874 -58.36 -1.73 13.96
C ASN A 874 -59.61 -1.75 14.87
N LEU A 875 -59.44 -1.78 16.20
CA LEU A 875 -60.56 -1.70 17.14
C LEU A 875 -61.11 -0.28 17.27
N ASN A 876 -62.37 -0.16 17.73
CA ASN A 876 -62.96 1.15 18.00
C ASN A 876 -62.15 1.90 19.09
N PRO A 877 -61.80 3.20 18.89
CA PRO A 877 -60.97 3.95 19.84
C PRO A 877 -61.51 4.02 21.28
N TRP A 878 -62.82 3.84 21.49
CA TRP A 878 -63.42 3.75 22.84
C TRP A 878 -62.85 2.58 23.66
N ILE A 879 -62.51 1.46 23.02
CA ILE A 879 -61.94 0.27 23.68
C ILE A 879 -60.61 0.62 24.36
N MET A 880 -59.88 1.61 23.84
CA MET A 880 -58.63 2.12 24.44
C MET A 880 -58.84 2.92 25.73
N ARG A 881 -60.09 3.28 26.06
CA ARG A 881 -60.44 4.18 27.17
C ARG A 881 -61.31 3.51 28.24
N THR A 882 -62.07 2.48 27.88
CA THR A 882 -62.95 1.78 28.84
C THR A 882 -62.16 1.05 29.93
N LYS A 883 -62.74 1.03 31.14
CA LYS A 883 -62.27 0.28 32.31
C LYS A 883 -63.23 -0.86 32.69
N LYS A 884 -64.21 -1.18 31.83
CA LYS A 884 -65.18 -2.28 32.04
C LYS A 884 -64.66 -3.66 31.60
N LEU A 885 -63.45 -3.72 31.03
CA LEU A 885 -62.76 -4.95 30.64
C LEU A 885 -62.15 -5.65 31.86
N THR A 886 -61.91 -6.96 31.76
CA THR A 886 -61.18 -7.70 32.81
C THR A 886 -59.76 -7.17 32.99
N ARG A 887 -59.20 -7.34 34.20
CA ARG A 887 -57.83 -6.86 34.53
C ARG A 887 -56.74 -7.41 33.58
N PRO A 888 -56.71 -8.70 33.21
CA PRO A 888 -55.75 -9.22 32.24
C PRO A 888 -55.90 -8.55 30.87
N THR A 889 -57.13 -8.40 30.37
CA THR A 889 -57.43 -7.76 29.08
C THR A 889 -57.00 -6.30 29.02
N MET A 890 -57.24 -5.52 30.09
CA MET A 890 -56.76 -4.13 30.17
C MET A 890 -55.23 -4.05 30.09
N ARG A 891 -54.52 -4.95 30.79
CA ARG A 891 -53.06 -5.01 30.74
C ARG A 891 -52.54 -5.42 29.37
N LEU A 892 -53.16 -6.41 28.72
CA LEU A 892 -52.82 -6.82 27.37
C LEU A 892 -52.98 -5.66 26.38
N ARG A 893 -54.09 -4.92 26.47
CA ARG A 893 -54.35 -3.74 25.65
C ARG A 893 -53.27 -2.67 25.82
N ASP A 894 -52.90 -2.35 27.06
CA ASP A 894 -51.91 -1.33 27.35
C ASP A 894 -50.49 -1.77 26.89
N LEU A 895 -50.16 -3.06 27.01
CA LEU A 895 -48.93 -3.64 26.47
C LEU A 895 -48.87 -3.54 24.94
N LEU A 896 -49.92 -3.98 24.24
CA LEU A 896 -49.97 -3.96 22.77
C LEU A 896 -49.96 -2.53 22.19
N LYS A 897 -50.50 -1.55 22.93
CA LYS A 897 -50.45 -0.12 22.56
C LYS A 897 -49.03 0.46 22.63
N GLY A 898 -48.20 -0.02 23.56
CA GLY A 898 -46.84 0.47 23.79
C GLY A 898 -45.74 -0.40 23.19
N ALA A 899 -46.09 -1.49 22.50
CA ALA A 899 -45.14 -2.49 22.04
C ALA A 899 -44.22 -1.94 20.94
N SER A 900 -42.90 -1.98 21.19
CA SER A 900 -41.86 -1.55 20.24
C SER A 900 -40.92 -2.67 19.79
N ASP A 901 -40.89 -3.80 20.52
CA ASP A 901 -40.02 -4.95 20.25
C ASP A 901 -40.86 -6.25 20.16
N PRO A 902 -40.94 -6.91 18.98
CA PRO A 902 -41.71 -8.13 18.79
C PRO A 902 -41.31 -9.30 19.70
N ASN A 903 -40.02 -9.47 19.98
CA ASN A 903 -39.56 -10.59 20.80
C ASN A 903 -39.90 -10.38 22.26
N LYS A 904 -39.67 -9.15 22.74
CA LYS A 904 -40.10 -8.76 24.08
C LYS A 904 -41.61 -8.94 24.24
N LEU A 905 -42.40 -8.52 23.25
CA LEU A 905 -43.85 -8.64 23.31
C LEU A 905 -44.29 -10.11 23.47
N ILE A 906 -43.76 -11.02 22.65
CA ILE A 906 -44.23 -12.41 22.56
C ILE A 906 -43.67 -13.29 23.69
N PHE A 907 -42.38 -13.15 24.00
CA PHE A 907 -41.68 -14.04 24.94
C PHE A 907 -41.53 -13.47 26.35
N GLU A 908 -41.70 -12.16 26.55
CA GLU A 908 -41.60 -11.57 27.89
C GLU A 908 -42.93 -10.97 28.32
N ASP A 909 -43.44 -9.97 27.60
CA ASP A 909 -44.59 -9.18 28.05
C ASP A 909 -45.87 -10.02 28.11
N ILE A 910 -46.22 -10.74 27.03
CA ILE A 910 -47.39 -11.62 27.00
C ILE A 910 -47.19 -12.85 27.89
N ALA A 911 -46.00 -13.46 27.86
CA ALA A 911 -45.70 -14.64 28.66
C ALA A 911 -45.82 -14.35 30.16
N ASN A 912 -45.25 -13.24 30.63
CA ASN A 912 -45.34 -12.81 32.03
C ASN A 912 -46.75 -12.37 32.43
N LEU A 913 -47.52 -11.76 31.51
CA LEU A 913 -48.88 -11.33 31.82
C LEU A 913 -49.80 -12.52 32.17
N TYR A 914 -49.62 -13.65 31.48
CA TYR A 914 -50.44 -14.85 31.65
C TYR A 914 -49.72 -16.01 32.34
N ASN A 915 -48.49 -15.80 32.83
CA ASN A 915 -47.63 -16.84 33.43
C ASN A 915 -47.45 -18.08 32.53
N LEU A 916 -47.18 -17.86 31.25
CA LEU A 916 -47.04 -18.93 30.25
C LEU A 916 -45.65 -19.58 30.34
N PRO A 917 -45.55 -20.90 30.59
CA PRO A 917 -44.27 -21.60 30.60
C PRO A 917 -43.79 -21.86 29.16
N ILE A 918 -43.03 -20.92 28.60
CA ILE A 918 -42.55 -20.96 27.20
C ILE A 918 -41.82 -22.27 26.87
N ASP A 919 -41.13 -22.85 27.85
CA ASP A 919 -40.33 -24.07 27.66
C ASP A 919 -41.12 -25.38 27.74
N ASN A 920 -42.39 -25.34 28.17
CA ASN A 920 -43.23 -26.53 28.32
C ASN A 920 -44.72 -26.14 28.23
N LEU A 921 -45.14 -25.68 27.04
CA LEU A 921 -46.49 -25.16 26.83
C LEU A 921 -47.53 -26.30 26.76
N ASP A 922 -48.49 -26.30 27.69
CA ASP A 922 -49.67 -27.16 27.58
C ASP A 922 -50.66 -26.62 26.53
N LYS A 923 -51.43 -27.52 25.88
CA LYS A 923 -52.41 -27.16 24.83
C LYS A 923 -53.49 -26.16 25.26
N GLU A 924 -53.72 -26.00 26.57
CA GLU A 924 -54.69 -25.04 27.12
C GLU A 924 -54.06 -23.73 27.61
N GLY A 925 -52.72 -23.63 27.63
CA GLY A 925 -52.00 -22.50 28.21
C GLY A 925 -52.30 -21.15 27.55
N LEU A 926 -52.59 -21.13 26.23
CA LEU A 926 -52.85 -19.91 25.47
C LEU A 926 -54.30 -19.40 25.57
N ARG A 927 -55.21 -20.16 26.20
CA ARG A 927 -56.62 -19.79 26.27
C ARG A 927 -56.89 -18.42 26.90
N PRO A 928 -56.22 -18.03 28.01
CA PRO A 928 -56.40 -16.70 28.61
C PRO A 928 -56.06 -15.53 27.68
N LEU A 929 -55.06 -15.69 26.81
CA LEU A 929 -54.70 -14.69 25.79
C LEU A 929 -55.80 -14.57 24.73
N ILE A 930 -56.30 -15.71 24.24
CA ILE A 930 -57.38 -15.76 23.24
C ILE A 930 -58.65 -15.14 23.82
N ASP A 931 -59.01 -15.50 25.04
CA ASP A 931 -60.20 -14.97 25.72
C ASP A 931 -60.10 -13.45 25.90
N SER A 932 -58.90 -12.93 26.22
CA SER A 932 -58.68 -11.49 26.34
C SER A 932 -58.75 -10.75 24.99
N LEU A 933 -58.24 -11.36 23.91
CA LEU A 933 -58.37 -10.81 22.55
C LEU A 933 -59.83 -10.82 22.08
N LYS A 934 -60.59 -11.88 22.37
CA LYS A 934 -62.02 -11.96 22.10
C LYS A 934 -62.81 -10.93 22.87
N GLU A 935 -62.50 -10.75 24.16
CA GLU A 935 -63.13 -9.71 24.99
C GLU A 935 -62.91 -8.31 24.39
N LEU A 936 -61.74 -8.03 23.80
CA LEU A 936 -61.47 -6.78 23.08
C LEU A 936 -62.28 -6.65 21.78
N GLU A 937 -62.39 -7.72 20.98
CA GLU A 937 -63.15 -7.73 19.73
C GLU A 937 -64.66 -7.56 19.98
N ASP A 938 -65.19 -8.21 21.01
CA ASP A 938 -66.62 -8.23 21.34
C ASP A 938 -67.09 -7.02 22.17
N ALA A 939 -66.17 -6.27 22.81
CA ALA A 939 -66.52 -5.14 23.68
C ALA A 939 -67.39 -4.08 23.00
N TYR A 940 -67.03 -3.66 21.77
CA TYR A 940 -67.79 -2.66 21.03
C TYR A 940 -69.14 -3.19 20.51
N PRO A 941 -69.21 -4.38 19.87
CA PRO A 941 -70.49 -5.03 19.55
C PRO A 941 -71.43 -5.13 20.76
N ASN A 942 -70.93 -5.54 21.92
CA ASN A 942 -71.71 -5.66 23.14
C ASN A 942 -72.23 -4.31 23.66
N LEU A 943 -71.41 -3.25 23.57
CA LEU A 943 -71.85 -1.88 23.89
C LEU A 943 -73.01 -1.45 22.99
N ILE A 944 -72.89 -1.67 21.68
CA ILE A 944 -73.93 -1.31 20.71
C ILE A 944 -75.22 -2.12 20.95
N ASN A 945 -75.11 -3.41 21.21
CA ASN A 945 -76.27 -4.26 21.52
C ASN A 945 -76.98 -3.81 22.80
N ASN A 946 -76.22 -3.40 23.83
CA ASN A 946 -76.81 -2.84 25.05
C ASN A 946 -77.57 -1.52 24.76
N LEU A 947 -76.96 -0.59 24.04
CA LEU A 947 -77.59 0.68 23.64
C LEU A 947 -78.83 0.46 22.77
N SER A 948 -78.79 -0.54 21.89
CA SER A 948 -79.92 -0.98 21.08
C SER A 948 -81.08 -1.49 21.94
N GLY A 949 -80.79 -2.36 22.92
CA GLY A 949 -81.79 -2.84 23.87
C GLY A 949 -82.43 -1.70 24.68
N VAL A 950 -81.63 -0.72 25.13
CA VAL A 950 -82.14 0.49 25.80
C VAL A 950 -83.05 1.29 24.89
N LEU A 951 -82.66 1.50 23.62
CA LEU A 951 -83.45 2.23 22.63
C LEU A 951 -84.80 1.55 22.37
N TYR A 952 -84.80 0.22 22.14
CA TYR A 952 -86.04 -0.53 21.89
C TYR A 952 -86.97 -0.51 23.09
N THR A 953 -86.43 -0.74 24.29
CA THR A 953 -87.21 -0.66 25.54
C THR A 953 -87.82 0.73 25.72
N ALA A 954 -87.03 1.79 25.52
CA ALA A 954 -87.50 3.16 25.69
C ALA A 954 -88.57 3.57 24.66
N LEU A 955 -88.47 3.07 23.43
CA LEU A 955 -89.45 3.29 22.35
C LEU A 955 -90.67 2.34 22.40
N GLN A 956 -90.68 1.39 23.34
CA GLN A 956 -91.71 0.34 23.49
C GLN A 956 -91.85 -0.52 22.22
N ILE A 957 -90.71 -0.92 21.65
CA ILE A 957 -90.63 -1.79 20.48
C ILE A 957 -90.22 -3.18 20.95
N ASP A 958 -90.91 -4.21 20.47
CA ASP A 958 -90.51 -5.59 20.69
C ASP A 958 -89.21 -5.88 19.90
N PRO A 959 -88.10 -6.22 20.57
CA PRO A 959 -86.84 -6.53 19.90
C PRO A 959 -86.93 -7.72 18.94
N ASP A 960 -87.84 -8.66 19.19
CA ASP A 960 -87.96 -9.91 18.40
C ASP A 960 -88.84 -9.75 17.15
N SER A 961 -89.64 -8.68 17.08
CA SER A 961 -90.52 -8.38 15.94
C SER A 961 -90.59 -6.88 15.63
N ILE A 962 -89.48 -6.31 15.17
CA ILE A 962 -89.40 -4.88 14.83
C ILE A 962 -90.18 -4.60 13.54
N ASP A 963 -91.31 -3.91 13.65
CA ASP A 963 -92.01 -3.31 12.51
C ASP A 963 -91.33 -1.99 12.11
N LEU A 964 -90.42 -2.08 11.14
CA LEU A 964 -89.64 -0.93 10.66
C LEU A 964 -90.51 0.09 9.93
N GLU A 965 -91.52 -0.34 9.19
CA GLU A 965 -92.39 0.56 8.45
C GLU A 965 -93.23 1.40 9.43
N ALA A 966 -93.75 0.79 10.49
CA ALA A 966 -94.40 1.51 11.57
C ALA A 966 -93.45 2.47 12.29
N LEU A 967 -92.20 2.05 12.59
CA LEU A 967 -91.22 2.93 13.23
C LEU A 967 -90.87 4.15 12.38
N HIS A 968 -90.67 3.95 11.07
CA HIS A 968 -90.36 5.03 10.13
C HIS A 968 -91.53 6.00 10.00
N GLN A 969 -92.76 5.51 9.89
CA GLN A 969 -93.97 6.35 9.86
C GLN A 969 -94.14 7.17 11.15
N ARG A 970 -93.93 6.55 12.32
CA ARG A 970 -93.94 7.24 13.62
C ARG A 970 -92.90 8.36 13.63
N ALA A 971 -91.70 8.08 13.17
CA ALA A 971 -90.61 9.04 13.12
C ALA A 971 -90.89 10.22 12.16
N GLU A 972 -91.40 9.95 10.95
CA GLU A 972 -91.82 10.99 10.00
C GLU A 972 -92.92 11.89 10.55
N SER A 973 -93.87 11.32 11.30
CA SER A 973 -94.99 12.07 11.89
C SER A 973 -94.50 13.15 12.88
N VAL A 974 -93.45 12.83 13.66
CA VAL A 974 -92.84 13.71 14.68
C VAL A 974 -91.84 14.68 14.08
N ASN A 975 -91.17 14.30 12.98
CA ASN A 975 -90.07 15.06 12.40
C ASN A 975 -90.50 16.49 12.00
N HIS A 976 -89.76 17.49 12.49
CA HIS A 976 -89.98 18.94 12.34
C HIS A 976 -91.24 19.52 12.99
N VAL A 977 -91.89 18.78 13.90
CA VAL A 977 -93.14 19.22 14.54
C VAL A 977 -92.90 19.78 15.94
N THR A 978 -91.83 19.36 16.61
CA THR A 978 -91.65 19.50 18.06
C THR A 978 -91.09 20.85 18.49
N GLY A 979 -90.26 21.48 17.65
CA GLY A 979 -89.52 22.70 17.99
C GLY A 979 -88.29 22.44 18.89
N ASP A 980 -88.07 21.20 19.32
CA ASP A 980 -86.85 20.77 20.01
C ASP A 980 -85.91 20.11 19.01
N PHE A 981 -84.78 20.79 18.74
CA PHE A 981 -83.78 20.31 17.79
C PHE A 981 -83.24 18.91 18.11
N ARG A 982 -83.20 18.47 19.37
CA ARG A 982 -82.72 17.13 19.75
C ARG A 982 -83.76 16.06 19.44
N ILE A 983 -85.04 16.34 19.68
CA ILE A 983 -86.14 15.39 19.38
C ILE A 983 -86.33 15.28 17.87
N ASP A 984 -86.28 16.40 17.14
CA ASP A 984 -86.34 16.39 15.67
C ASP A 984 -85.13 15.66 15.07
N ALA A 985 -83.93 15.83 15.63
CA ALA A 985 -82.75 15.08 15.21
C ALA A 985 -82.86 13.56 15.49
N LEU A 986 -83.50 13.16 16.60
CA LEU A 986 -83.80 11.76 16.87
C LEU A 986 -84.83 11.22 15.86
N ALA A 987 -85.94 11.95 15.64
CA ALA A 987 -86.97 11.57 14.68
C ALA A 987 -86.40 11.41 13.26
N SER A 988 -85.55 12.35 12.81
CA SER A 988 -84.89 12.25 11.50
C SER A 988 -83.93 11.06 11.37
N ARG A 989 -83.36 10.55 12.47
CA ARG A 989 -82.50 9.37 12.44
C ARG A 989 -83.33 8.08 12.51
N LEU A 990 -84.42 8.09 13.26
CA LEU A 990 -85.36 6.97 13.34
C LEU A 990 -86.11 6.74 12.03
N SER A 991 -86.35 7.77 11.20
CA SER A 991 -87.06 7.63 9.91
C SER A 991 -86.27 6.87 8.84
N VAL A 992 -84.95 6.69 9.03
CA VAL A 992 -84.06 5.94 8.13
C VAL A 992 -83.26 4.88 8.88
N PHE A 993 -83.68 4.54 10.11
CA PHE A 993 -82.96 3.61 10.97
C PHE A 993 -83.02 2.17 10.45
N ASP A 994 -81.85 1.53 10.33
CA ASP A 994 -81.72 0.10 10.07
C ASP A 994 -81.17 -0.64 11.32
N PRO A 995 -81.91 -1.58 11.92
CA PRO A 995 -81.46 -2.33 13.10
C PRO A 995 -80.23 -3.20 12.83
N ASN A 996 -79.98 -3.58 11.58
CA ASN A 996 -78.80 -4.38 11.21
C ASN A 996 -77.54 -3.51 11.05
N ASN A 997 -77.69 -2.18 11.00
CA ASN A 997 -76.60 -1.24 10.86
C ASN A 997 -76.18 -0.67 12.21
N ARG A 998 -75.05 -1.16 12.74
CA ARG A 998 -74.50 -0.73 14.03
C ARG A 998 -74.15 0.77 14.07
N GLU A 999 -73.86 1.38 12.92
CA GLU A 999 -73.55 2.82 12.83
C GLU A 999 -74.79 3.69 13.10
N ASP A 1000 -76.00 3.20 12.83
CA ASP A 1000 -77.23 3.96 13.08
C ASP A 1000 -77.52 4.05 14.58
N ILE A 1001 -77.36 2.93 15.30
CA ILE A 1001 -77.42 2.89 16.77
C ILE A 1001 -76.30 3.76 17.37
N ALA A 1002 -75.08 3.65 16.84
CA ALA A 1002 -73.95 4.46 17.29
C ALA A 1002 -74.19 5.96 17.08
N GLY A 1003 -74.82 6.33 15.96
CA GLY A 1003 -75.27 7.67 15.65
C GLY A 1003 -76.27 8.16 16.70
N ILE A 1004 -77.37 7.44 16.89
CA ILE A 1004 -78.42 7.81 17.86
C ILE A 1004 -77.85 7.95 19.28
N ALA A 1005 -76.98 7.03 19.71
CA ALA A 1005 -76.34 7.11 21.01
C ALA A 1005 -75.36 8.30 21.12
N SER A 1006 -74.68 8.68 20.04
CA SER A 1006 -73.86 9.89 19.97
C SER A 1006 -74.67 11.19 20.12
N LEU A 1007 -75.91 11.21 19.63
CA LEU A 1007 -76.85 12.34 19.84
C LEU A 1007 -77.27 12.44 21.31
N ALA A 1008 -77.51 11.30 21.96
CA ALA A 1008 -77.85 11.26 23.38
C ALA A 1008 -76.69 11.76 24.26
N ALA A 1009 -75.46 11.30 24.01
CA ALA A 1009 -74.28 11.73 24.76
C ALA A 1009 -73.72 13.11 24.35
N ASN A 1010 -74.21 13.69 23.24
CA ASN A 1010 -73.65 14.89 22.60
C ASN A 1010 -72.13 14.78 22.32
N LYS A 1011 -71.68 13.59 21.93
CA LYS A 1011 -70.26 13.28 21.71
C LYS A 1011 -70.15 12.01 20.84
N PRO A 1012 -69.22 11.93 19.88
CA PRO A 1012 -69.06 10.71 19.06
C PRO A 1012 -68.49 9.55 19.90
N ILE A 1013 -68.98 8.32 19.67
CA ILE A 1013 -68.61 7.14 20.49
C ILE A 1013 -67.10 6.91 20.58
N ARG A 1014 -66.35 7.15 19.50
CA ARG A 1014 -64.88 7.03 19.49
C ARG A 1014 -64.18 7.82 20.61
N ASP A 1015 -64.82 8.88 21.11
CA ASP A 1015 -64.27 9.75 22.13
C ASP A 1015 -64.80 9.45 23.55
N TRP A 1016 -65.65 8.44 23.71
CA TRP A 1016 -66.32 8.15 24.96
C TRP A 1016 -65.37 7.61 26.04
N ILE A 1017 -65.76 7.85 27.30
CA ILE A 1017 -65.32 7.13 28.49
C ILE A 1017 -66.51 6.39 29.11
N ASP A 1018 -66.29 5.57 30.13
CA ASP A 1018 -67.39 4.78 30.74
C ASP A 1018 -68.54 5.64 31.29
N LEU A 1019 -68.23 6.85 31.78
CA LEU A 1019 -69.23 7.81 32.23
C LEU A 1019 -70.11 8.33 31.08
N ASP A 1020 -69.54 8.47 29.88
CA ASP A 1020 -70.30 8.91 28.69
C ASP A 1020 -71.29 7.82 28.27
N VAL A 1021 -70.95 6.53 28.44
CA VAL A 1021 -71.86 5.41 28.19
C VAL A 1021 -73.06 5.47 29.14
N GLU A 1022 -72.82 5.66 30.43
CA GLU A 1022 -73.90 5.77 31.44
C GLU A 1022 -74.80 6.97 31.18
N ARG A 1023 -74.20 8.11 30.81
CA ARG A 1023 -74.94 9.29 30.40
C ARG A 1023 -75.77 9.04 29.14
N ALA A 1024 -75.21 8.35 28.15
CA ALA A 1024 -75.91 8.03 26.91
C ALA A 1024 -77.15 7.18 27.17
N VAL A 1025 -77.05 6.17 28.04
CA VAL A 1025 -78.19 5.31 28.41
C VAL A 1025 -79.34 6.12 29.02
N ILE A 1026 -79.05 7.04 29.94
CA ILE A 1026 -80.06 7.89 30.57
C ILE A 1026 -80.66 8.88 29.56
N GLU A 1027 -79.82 9.58 28.81
CA GLU A 1027 -80.25 10.58 27.82
C GLU A 1027 -81.02 9.95 26.65
N LEU A 1028 -80.72 8.69 26.29
CA LEU A 1028 -81.51 7.93 25.32
C LEU A 1028 -82.95 7.75 25.82
N GLY A 1029 -83.13 7.39 27.09
CA GLY A 1029 -84.45 7.32 27.71
C GLY A 1029 -85.19 8.66 27.63
N VAL A 1030 -84.54 9.76 28.03
CA VAL A 1030 -85.13 11.11 28.00
C VAL A 1030 -85.53 11.53 26.58
N LEU A 1031 -84.66 11.29 25.59
CA LEU A 1031 -84.96 11.61 24.19
C LEU A 1031 -86.12 10.78 23.65
N CYS A 1032 -86.20 9.49 24.00
CA CYS A 1032 -87.30 8.62 23.59
C CYS A 1032 -88.62 9.01 24.27
N ASP A 1033 -88.60 9.42 25.54
CA ASP A 1033 -89.78 9.95 26.23
C ASP A 1033 -90.24 11.28 25.61
N GLY A 1034 -89.30 12.15 25.28
CA GLY A 1034 -89.56 13.38 24.52
C GLY A 1034 -90.20 13.08 23.16
N PHE A 1035 -89.67 12.11 22.42
CA PHE A 1035 -90.22 11.64 21.15
C PHE A 1035 -91.65 11.11 21.29
N LYS A 1036 -91.92 10.23 22.28
CA LYS A 1036 -93.27 9.70 22.55
C LYS A 1036 -94.26 10.80 22.94
N ARG A 1037 -93.83 11.79 23.74
CA ARG A 1037 -94.65 12.96 24.08
C ARG A 1037 -94.96 13.81 22.85
N ALA A 1038 -93.95 14.04 22.01
CA ALA A 1038 -94.14 14.76 20.75
C ALA A 1038 -95.11 14.04 19.79
N GLU A 1039 -95.03 12.71 19.71
CA GLU A 1039 -95.93 11.84 18.94
C GLU A 1039 -97.41 12.06 19.32
N LEU A 1040 -97.70 12.29 20.61
CA LEU A 1040 -99.05 12.61 21.09
C LEU A 1040 -99.55 13.96 20.59
N TYR A 1041 -98.69 14.98 20.47
CA TYR A 1041 -99.07 16.34 20.11
C TYR A 1041 -99.09 16.63 18.60
N THR A 1042 -98.72 15.65 17.75
CA THR A 1042 -98.69 15.81 16.27
C THR A 1042 -100.04 16.21 15.67
N HIS A 1043 -101.15 15.81 16.29
CA HIS A 1043 -102.51 16.17 15.87
C HIS A 1043 -102.80 17.68 15.96
N LEU A 1044 -102.16 18.40 16.89
CA LEU A 1044 -102.29 19.87 17.02
C LEU A 1044 -101.73 20.62 15.80
N LYS A 1045 -100.94 19.96 14.97
CA LYS A 1045 -100.38 20.49 13.72
C LYS A 1045 -100.93 19.83 12.45
N GLY A 1046 -102.06 19.12 12.55
CA GLY A 1046 -102.76 18.55 11.39
C GLY A 1046 -102.21 17.22 10.86
N ARG A 1047 -101.35 16.52 11.63
CA ARG A 1047 -100.85 15.17 11.30
C ARG A 1047 -101.60 14.10 12.11
N PRO A 1048 -101.86 12.89 11.57
CA PRO A 1048 -102.48 11.81 12.33
C PRO A 1048 -101.56 11.35 13.47
N SER A 1049 -102.08 11.25 14.69
CA SER A 1049 -101.34 10.68 15.83
C SER A 1049 -101.63 9.19 15.95
N SER A 1050 -100.56 8.39 16.02
CA SER A 1050 -100.56 6.94 16.19
C SER A 1050 -100.73 6.49 17.65
N ARG A 1051 -100.60 7.40 18.62
CA ARG A 1051 -100.60 7.10 20.06
C ARG A 1051 -101.78 7.78 20.76
N ARG A 1052 -102.44 7.07 21.68
CA ARG A 1052 -103.46 7.64 22.58
C ARG A 1052 -102.98 7.49 24.02
N SER A 1053 -103.09 8.54 24.82
CA SER A 1053 -102.75 8.53 26.25
C SER A 1053 -103.99 8.92 27.05
N PHE A 1054 -104.25 8.22 28.14
CA PHE A 1054 -105.34 8.50 29.06
C PHE A 1054 -104.77 8.68 30.47
N VAL A 1055 -105.12 9.79 31.11
CA VAL A 1055 -104.84 10.01 32.53
C VAL A 1055 -106.14 9.75 33.28
N VAL A 1056 -106.15 8.73 34.14
CA VAL A 1056 -107.28 8.43 35.02
C VAL A 1056 -106.88 8.85 36.43
N MET A 1057 -107.60 9.81 36.99
CA MET A 1057 -107.51 10.17 38.42
C MET A 1057 -108.72 9.56 39.11
N SER A 1058 -108.46 8.64 40.05
CA SER A 1058 -109.51 8.01 40.87
C SER A 1058 -109.11 8.08 42.34
N SER A 1059 -110.10 8.32 43.20
CA SER A 1059 -109.95 8.30 44.66
C SER A 1059 -110.71 7.09 45.19
N PHE A 1060 -109.97 6.10 45.72
CA PHE A 1060 -110.56 4.89 46.28
C PHE A 1060 -110.19 4.82 47.76
N ASN A 1061 -111.18 4.75 48.66
CA ASN A 1061 -110.98 4.74 50.12
C ASN A 1061 -110.15 5.92 50.70
N GLY A 1062 -110.15 7.08 50.04
CA GLY A 1062 -109.50 8.29 50.55
C GLY A 1062 -108.00 8.41 50.27
N GLU A 1063 -107.44 7.53 49.44
CA GLU A 1063 -106.12 7.73 48.82
C GLU A 1063 -106.30 8.12 47.35
N ASP A 1064 -105.65 9.22 46.95
CA ASP A 1064 -105.63 9.67 45.57
C ASP A 1064 -104.62 8.83 44.79
N ILE A 1065 -105.10 7.96 43.90
CA ILE A 1065 -104.25 7.17 43.01
C ILE A 1065 -104.24 7.89 41.65
N GLN A 1066 -103.08 8.48 41.32
CA GLN A 1066 -102.80 8.98 39.97
C GLN A 1066 -102.00 7.91 39.24
N GLN A 1067 -102.62 7.27 38.24
CA GLN A 1067 -101.96 6.28 37.39
C GLN A 1067 -102.03 6.74 35.93
N ASP A 1068 -100.86 6.93 35.33
CA ASP A 1068 -100.75 7.23 33.90
C ASP A 1068 -100.83 5.91 33.13
N ILE A 1069 -101.95 5.69 32.44
CA ILE A 1069 -102.16 4.48 31.63
C ILE A 1069 -101.85 4.81 30.17
N ASP A 1070 -100.61 4.51 29.78
CA ASP A 1070 -100.14 4.64 28.41
C ASP A 1070 -100.14 3.29 27.69
N PHE A 1071 -100.92 3.16 26.63
CA PHE A 1071 -100.87 2.02 25.71
C PHE A 1071 -100.88 2.46 24.25
N SER A 1072 -100.08 1.77 23.44
CA SER A 1072 -100.05 1.95 21.99
C SER A 1072 -100.87 0.83 21.36
N LEU A 1073 -101.85 1.17 20.53
CA LEU A 1073 -102.62 0.18 19.76
C LEU A 1073 -102.26 0.32 18.28
N PRO A 1074 -102.05 -0.78 17.55
CA PRO A 1074 -101.85 -0.72 16.11
C PRO A 1074 -103.04 -0.04 15.41
N ALA A 1075 -102.81 0.62 14.29
CA ALA A 1075 -103.88 1.28 13.52
C ALA A 1075 -105.02 0.31 13.14
N GLU A 1076 -104.69 -0.98 12.94
CA GLU A 1076 -105.62 -2.06 12.63
C GLU A 1076 -106.58 -2.43 13.79
N ALA A 1077 -106.22 -2.10 15.04
CA ALA A 1077 -107.05 -2.38 16.21
C ALA A 1077 -108.13 -1.30 16.45
N VAL A 1078 -108.00 -0.13 15.82
CA VAL A 1078 -108.92 1.01 16.00
C VAL A 1078 -110.39 0.67 15.64
N PRO A 1079 -110.70 -0.04 14.54
CA PRO A 1079 -112.06 -0.45 14.21
C PRO A 1079 -112.67 -1.41 15.25
N ALA A 1080 -111.86 -2.27 15.86
CA ALA A 1080 -112.30 -3.19 16.90
C ALA A 1080 -112.74 -2.43 18.17
N ILE A 1081 -112.04 -1.34 18.52
CA ILE A 1081 -112.40 -0.47 19.65
C ILE A 1081 -113.78 0.17 19.42
N ASP A 1082 -114.03 0.71 18.23
CA ASP A 1082 -115.33 1.33 17.91
C ASP A 1082 -116.46 0.30 17.92
N THR A 1083 -116.18 -0.93 17.52
CA THR A 1083 -117.13 -2.06 17.58
C THR A 1083 -117.48 -2.43 19.03
N ILE A 1084 -116.46 -2.55 19.90
CA ILE A 1084 -116.65 -2.82 21.34
C ILE A 1084 -117.39 -1.67 22.01
N LYS A 1085 -117.00 -0.42 21.73
CA LYS A 1085 -117.65 0.78 22.27
C LYS A 1085 -119.13 0.82 21.91
N LYS A 1086 -119.50 0.43 20.69
CA LYS A 1086 -120.89 0.35 20.25
C LYS A 1086 -121.65 -0.78 20.98
N ALA A 1087 -121.05 -1.97 21.13
CA ALA A 1087 -121.65 -3.09 21.84
C ALA A 1087 -121.86 -2.83 23.34
N VAL A 1088 -120.90 -2.18 24.00
CA VAL A 1088 -120.99 -1.73 25.40
C VAL A 1088 -122.10 -0.68 25.55
N ARG A 1089 -122.16 0.29 24.61
CA ARG A 1089 -123.19 1.34 24.61
C ARG A 1089 -124.60 0.76 24.48
N GLU A 1090 -124.82 -0.14 23.51
CA GLU A 1090 -126.13 -0.76 23.26
C GLU A 1090 -126.61 -1.66 24.41
N LYS A 1091 -125.70 -2.31 25.17
CA LYS A 1091 -126.08 -3.21 26.26
C LYS A 1091 -126.28 -2.54 27.62
N LEU A 1092 -125.60 -1.43 27.89
CA LEU A 1092 -125.44 -0.91 29.26
C LEU A 1092 -125.98 0.51 29.47
N VAL A 1093 -125.98 1.37 28.44
CA VAL A 1093 -126.29 2.81 28.64
C VAL A 1093 -127.76 3.08 28.97
N ASP A 1094 -128.69 2.22 28.52
CA ASP A 1094 -130.12 2.35 28.85
C ASP A 1094 -130.52 1.61 30.15
N LYS A 1095 -129.59 0.89 30.79
CA LYS A 1095 -129.89 0.03 31.97
C LYS A 1095 -129.39 0.58 33.30
N TYR A 1096 -128.43 1.50 33.29
CA TYR A 1096 -127.78 2.01 34.50
C TYR A 1096 -127.65 3.52 34.44
N ASP A 1097 -127.52 4.15 35.61
CA ASP A 1097 -127.16 5.56 35.70
C ASP A 1097 -125.80 5.81 35.02
N ILE A 1098 -125.71 6.88 34.23
CA ILE A 1098 -124.55 7.18 33.40
C ILE A 1098 -123.29 7.41 34.25
N ASP A 1099 -123.43 8.01 35.43
CA ASP A 1099 -122.28 8.32 36.27
C ASP A 1099 -121.81 7.08 37.04
N VAL A 1100 -122.74 6.19 37.44
CA VAL A 1100 -122.41 4.87 38.00
C VAL A 1100 -121.72 3.98 36.96
N LEU A 1101 -122.23 3.97 35.72
CA LEU A 1101 -121.63 3.19 34.64
C LEU A 1101 -120.22 3.71 34.28
N ARG A 1102 -120.01 5.03 34.30
CA ARG A 1102 -118.68 5.64 34.11
C ARG A 1102 -117.71 5.23 35.20
N ALA A 1103 -118.11 5.30 36.47
CA ALA A 1103 -117.27 4.89 37.58
C ALA A 1103 -116.89 3.40 37.49
N ALA A 1104 -117.86 2.53 37.23
CA ALA A 1104 -117.61 1.09 37.09
C ALA A 1104 -116.68 0.74 35.90
N LEU A 1105 -116.82 1.42 34.76
CA LEU A 1105 -115.92 1.21 33.61
C LEU A 1105 -114.51 1.74 33.88
N LEU A 1106 -114.37 2.82 34.65
CA LEU A 1106 -113.07 3.35 35.06
C LEU A 1106 -112.38 2.43 36.07
N GLU A 1107 -113.08 1.94 37.08
CA GLU A 1107 -112.55 0.96 38.05
C GLU A 1107 -112.16 -0.34 37.37
N LEU A 1108 -113.00 -0.89 36.49
CA LEU A 1108 -112.68 -2.08 35.71
C LEU A 1108 -111.44 -1.86 34.81
N SER A 1109 -111.26 -0.66 34.27
CA SER A 1109 -110.07 -0.32 33.48
C SER A 1109 -108.80 -0.26 34.33
N LEU A 1110 -108.91 0.13 35.60
CA LEU A 1110 -107.79 0.13 36.54
C LEU A 1110 -107.44 -1.30 36.97
N GLU A 1111 -108.44 -2.13 37.29
CA GLU A 1111 -108.24 -3.57 37.60
C GLU A 1111 -107.55 -4.31 36.45
N LEU A 1112 -108.01 -4.11 35.21
CA LEU A 1112 -107.38 -4.71 34.01
C LEU A 1112 -105.97 -4.19 33.75
N SER A 1113 -105.59 -3.03 34.30
CA SER A 1113 -104.25 -2.48 34.15
C SER A 1113 -103.23 -3.18 35.07
N GLU A 1114 -103.69 -3.77 36.17
CA GLU A 1114 -102.88 -4.56 37.11
C GLU A 1114 -102.69 -6.03 36.68
N GLU A 1115 -103.54 -6.57 35.79
CA GLU A 1115 -103.49 -7.97 35.30
C GLU A 1115 -102.41 -8.26 34.21
N LYS A 1116 -101.40 -7.40 34.04
CA LYS A 1116 -100.39 -7.54 32.95
C LYS A 1116 -99.32 -8.61 33.18
#